data_AF-A0A2A2QFA3-F1
#
_entry.id   AF-A0A2A2QFA3-F1
#
_cell.length_a   1.000
_cell.length_b   1.000
_cell.length_c   1.000
_cell.angle_alpha   90.00
_cell.angle_beta   90.00
_cell.angle_gamma   90.00
#
_symmetry.space_group_name_H-M   'P 1'
#
loop_
_entity.id
_entity.type
_entity.pdbx_description
1 polymer ?
#
loop_
_entity_poly.entity_id
_entity_poly.type
_entity_poly.pdbx_seq_one_letter_code
_entity_poly.pdbx_strand_id
1 'polypeptide(L)'
;MNHPHPAVGLAIAAAILLPVLHHPAHAQEEETPALQRPRAAADLDLQAKHLFDKAMELMDYKQHERGLAMLNSIVRDNQGNILAHRAHMAMGKHFLEQRATTDALNHFMLLTRVLAPVPGEEQSVDEIALYQESLFQSGLTQYTAGQYAAAFPMFRRLTEVAGKTTWANQAYFYIGMSHYHMGNWNKAIDSLSLVGTEVADTAADDLGRIEIGQRFYSKIVDADVPVMRKLDQAVQASVKVSSGDIEVITGVPVPGKSDEMLASAPTALGTAKPNDGVLQMVGGDTLEVTYLDDSTLDGQKGVPRTGKVRAVSTGTVGFYLGDNSTPAYIAYPGQPQVVMVRDADLDTSPAAESITLTVKALFKTEDKAAAEGDELLDIFAMEDDEKDQWIERDSITITLTETGEGAEIRSGVFLGNIPLAPLTEGTEPTTKDNILHTAELDELSISYTDKVHLYGDDTRDSETRIKVSGSVNSGVTADQYVVFEELLKARKGSVEAEALVGLGSIYKDMGLDLRASERANEALDKIDPIIVNRAKLPGDLVEQAFKLKWESELLKNDFTSAMATCLAFNRLYPESVLADQALMTLGRSLADRGEYKQATEVYARVLELENPISAAEAQFRIGEVLAKEAEDLTAAADEHNSKWGKAGLNAATALQTRMSPAINAYRKTYQSYPESSYAAEALGRVVRHYVETDSFAQAAGLLESVFAEYPDAAFLDEMLLLWANVAFRMDDTATAKAKLQQLLFDYPTSQYVAEARKRLAGLEGEKETETKEEGK
;
A
#
# COMPACT_ATOMS: atom_id res chain seq x y z
N MET A 1 -63.82 -21.73 21.50
CA MET A 1 -64.94 -22.66 21.22
C MET A 1 -65.50 -22.32 19.84
N ASN A 2 -65.39 -23.30 18.94
CA ASN A 2 -66.25 -23.60 17.80
C ASN A 2 -66.49 -22.54 16.70
N HIS A 3 -65.82 -22.77 15.56
CA HIS A 3 -66.46 -22.66 14.24
C HIS A 3 -67.67 -23.61 14.15
N PRO A 4 -68.66 -23.27 13.30
CA PRO A 4 -68.79 -24.04 12.05
C PRO A 4 -69.35 -23.25 10.84
N HIS A 5 -68.81 -23.55 9.66
CA HIS A 5 -69.51 -23.54 8.36
C HIS A 5 -70.43 -24.78 8.27
N PRO A 6 -71.54 -24.82 7.49
CA PRO A 6 -71.41 -25.13 6.04
C PRO A 6 -72.56 -24.69 5.07
N ALA A 7 -72.22 -24.67 3.77
CA ALA A 7 -72.93 -25.23 2.58
C ALA A 7 -74.38 -24.80 2.22
N VAL A 8 -74.87 -24.80 0.97
CA VAL A 8 -74.41 -24.93 -0.44
C VAL A 8 -75.67 -24.61 -1.30
N GLY A 9 -75.52 -24.02 -2.50
CA GLY A 9 -76.62 -23.92 -3.48
C GLY A 9 -76.27 -23.20 -4.80
N LEU A 10 -75.59 -23.91 -5.71
CA LEU A 10 -75.44 -23.67 -7.17
C LEU A 10 -76.81 -23.48 -7.87
N ALA A 11 -77.03 -22.88 -9.05
CA ALA A 11 -76.27 -22.40 -10.23
C ALA A 11 -77.22 -21.45 -11.04
N ILE A 12 -76.86 -20.61 -12.02
CA ILE A 12 -76.36 -20.86 -13.39
C ILE A 12 -76.00 -19.49 -14.04
N ALA A 13 -74.99 -19.49 -14.91
CA ALA A 13 -74.36 -18.37 -15.62
C ALA A 13 -75.15 -17.74 -16.78
N ALA A 14 -74.88 -16.47 -17.11
CA ALA A 14 -74.06 -16.04 -18.28
C ALA A 14 -74.28 -14.58 -18.74
N ALA A 15 -73.16 -13.95 -19.15
CA ALA A 15 -72.98 -12.91 -20.18
C ALA A 15 -73.10 -11.39 -19.89
N ILE A 16 -71.94 -10.80 -19.53
CA ILE A 16 -71.18 -9.67 -20.14
C ILE A 16 -71.93 -8.42 -20.65
N LEU A 17 -71.55 -7.23 -20.13
CA LEU A 17 -71.17 -6.02 -20.89
C LEU A 17 -70.65 -4.88 -19.97
N LEU A 18 -69.48 -4.32 -20.31
CA LEU A 18 -68.78 -3.19 -19.67
C LEU A 18 -69.35 -1.83 -20.12
N PRO A 19 -69.40 -0.78 -19.25
CA PRO A 19 -69.81 0.55 -19.66
C PRO A 19 -68.70 1.63 -19.61
N VAL A 20 -69.00 2.69 -20.35
CA VAL A 20 -68.20 3.86 -20.72
C VAL A 20 -68.39 5.04 -19.75
N LEU A 21 -67.35 5.87 -19.72
CA LEU A 21 -67.07 7.16 -19.05
C LEU A 21 -68.06 8.32 -19.32
N HIS A 22 -68.14 9.30 -18.39
CA HIS A 22 -67.99 10.76 -18.64
C HIS A 22 -68.02 11.62 -17.35
N HIS A 23 -66.92 12.37 -17.12
CA HIS A 23 -66.68 13.73 -16.54
C HIS A 23 -67.44 14.32 -15.32
N PRO A 24 -66.75 15.14 -14.47
CA PRO A 24 -66.56 16.58 -14.73
C PRO A 24 -65.19 17.19 -14.30
N ALA A 25 -65.07 18.51 -14.48
CA ALA A 25 -63.86 19.28 -14.78
C ALA A 25 -63.22 20.12 -13.63
N HIS A 26 -61.95 20.46 -13.89
CA HIS A 26 -61.12 21.61 -13.46
C HIS A 26 -60.54 21.72 -12.03
N ALA A 27 -59.26 21.36 -11.92
CA ALA A 27 -58.19 22.18 -11.35
C ALA A 27 -56.96 22.07 -12.28
N GLN A 28 -56.33 23.21 -12.63
CA GLN A 28 -55.21 23.29 -13.56
C GLN A 28 -53.89 22.97 -12.85
N GLU A 29 -53.22 21.89 -13.26
CA GLU A 29 -51.78 21.70 -13.10
C GLU A 29 -51.10 22.20 -14.37
N GLU A 30 -50.08 23.05 -14.21
CA GLU A 30 -49.17 23.43 -15.29
C GLU A 30 -48.27 22.22 -15.60
N GLU A 31 -48.56 21.53 -16.72
CA GLU A 31 -47.65 20.56 -17.33
C GLU A 31 -46.38 21.27 -17.79
N THR A 32 -45.24 20.90 -17.21
CA THR A 32 -43.92 21.19 -17.80
C THR A 32 -43.73 20.34 -19.06
N PRO A 33 -43.31 20.94 -20.19
CA PRO A 33 -43.23 20.20 -21.45
C PRO A 33 -42.02 19.27 -21.44
N ALA A 34 -42.28 17.96 -21.52
CA ALA A 34 -41.27 16.97 -21.85
C ALA A 34 -40.70 17.27 -23.25
N LEU A 35 -39.43 17.64 -23.31
CA LEU A 35 -38.67 17.85 -24.54
C LEU A 35 -38.60 16.53 -25.33
N GLN A 36 -39.49 16.39 -26.31
CA GLN A 36 -39.39 15.36 -27.35
C GLN A 36 -38.12 15.62 -28.17
N ARG A 37 -37.09 14.77 -28.03
CA ARG A 37 -36.01 14.69 -29.04
C ARG A 37 -36.66 14.32 -30.38
N PRO A 38 -36.41 15.06 -31.48
CA PRO A 38 -37.02 14.76 -32.77
C PRO A 38 -36.51 13.39 -33.27
N ARG A 39 -37.41 12.55 -33.79
CA ARG A 39 -37.11 11.19 -34.30
C ARG A 39 -35.87 11.11 -35.21
N ALA A 40 -35.57 12.17 -35.96
CA ALA A 40 -34.39 12.26 -36.81
C ALA A 40 -33.06 12.18 -36.05
N ALA A 41 -32.97 12.69 -34.81
CA ALA A 41 -31.74 12.63 -34.00
C ALA A 41 -31.45 11.21 -33.49
N ALA A 42 -32.50 10.44 -33.17
CA ALA A 42 -32.36 9.04 -32.77
C ALA A 42 -31.95 8.12 -33.94
N ASP A 43 -32.45 8.40 -35.15
CA ASP A 43 -32.05 7.67 -36.37
C ASP A 43 -30.59 7.97 -36.77
N LEU A 44 -30.14 9.22 -36.58
CA LEU A 44 -28.73 9.63 -36.77
C LEU A 44 -27.78 8.93 -35.78
N ASP A 45 -28.15 8.83 -34.51
CA ASP A 45 -27.36 8.13 -33.48
C ASP A 45 -27.26 6.62 -33.76
N LEU A 46 -28.32 5.98 -34.27
CA LEU A 46 -28.31 4.56 -34.62
C LEU A 46 -27.40 4.27 -35.83
N GLN A 47 -27.44 5.15 -36.85
CA GLN A 47 -26.56 5.06 -38.01
C GLN A 47 -25.10 5.29 -37.64
N ALA A 48 -24.82 6.29 -36.80
CA ALA A 48 -23.48 6.57 -36.30
C ALA A 48 -22.92 5.42 -35.46
N LYS A 49 -23.76 4.78 -34.64
CA LYS A 49 -23.39 3.57 -33.88
C LYS A 49 -23.05 2.39 -34.79
N HIS A 50 -23.88 2.11 -35.79
CA HIS A 50 -23.61 1.04 -36.76
C HIS A 50 -22.32 1.31 -37.57
N LEU A 51 -22.04 2.57 -37.91
CA LEU A 51 -20.77 2.95 -38.55
C LEU A 51 -19.58 2.74 -37.61
N PHE A 52 -19.73 3.05 -36.32
CA PHE A 52 -18.69 2.82 -35.31
C PHE A 52 -18.39 1.32 -35.14
N ASP A 53 -19.42 0.49 -35.00
CA ASP A 53 -19.27 -0.96 -34.84
C ASP A 53 -18.55 -1.56 -36.07
N LYS A 54 -18.95 -1.14 -37.28
CA LYS A 54 -18.27 -1.55 -38.52
C LYS A 54 -16.83 -1.05 -38.62
N ALA A 55 -16.55 0.14 -38.09
CA ALA A 55 -15.19 0.65 -38.05
C ALA A 55 -14.32 -0.20 -37.12
N MET A 56 -14.84 -0.60 -35.95
CA MET A 56 -14.14 -1.48 -35.01
C MET A 56 -13.90 -2.88 -35.59
N GLU A 57 -14.88 -3.49 -36.27
CA GLU A 57 -14.69 -4.75 -36.99
C GLU A 57 -13.55 -4.68 -38.01
N LEU A 58 -13.46 -3.56 -38.75
CA LEU A 58 -12.36 -3.35 -39.70
C LEU A 58 -11.00 -3.22 -39.02
N MET A 59 -10.95 -2.63 -37.82
CA MET A 59 -9.73 -2.55 -37.01
C MET A 59 -9.29 -3.95 -36.54
N ASP A 60 -10.24 -4.78 -36.10
CA ASP A 60 -9.98 -6.17 -35.67
C ASP A 60 -9.52 -7.06 -36.83
N TYR A 61 -10.07 -6.86 -38.03
CA TYR A 61 -9.61 -7.51 -39.26
C TYR A 61 -8.28 -6.96 -39.81
N LYS A 62 -7.57 -6.12 -39.04
CA LYS A 62 -6.29 -5.49 -39.41
C LYS A 62 -6.37 -4.61 -40.67
N GLN A 63 -7.56 -4.16 -41.06
CA GLN A 63 -7.77 -3.19 -42.14
C GLN A 63 -7.71 -1.76 -41.60
N HIS A 64 -6.58 -1.40 -41.00
CA HIS A 64 -6.41 -0.18 -40.21
C HIS A 64 -6.71 1.11 -41.00
N GLU A 65 -6.27 1.23 -42.25
CA GLU A 65 -6.55 2.44 -43.06
C GLU A 65 -8.04 2.68 -43.30
N ARG A 66 -8.81 1.60 -43.56
CA ARG A 66 -10.26 1.69 -43.79
C ARG A 66 -11.02 1.95 -42.50
N GLY A 67 -10.60 1.31 -41.41
CA GLY A 67 -11.15 1.55 -40.07
C GLY A 67 -10.93 3.01 -39.63
N LEU A 68 -9.70 3.53 -39.76
CA LEU A 68 -9.36 4.92 -39.46
C LEU A 68 -10.10 5.93 -40.33
N ALA A 69 -10.27 5.68 -41.63
CA ALA A 69 -11.05 6.55 -42.51
C ALA A 69 -12.52 6.62 -42.05
N MET A 70 -13.08 5.49 -41.58
CA MET A 70 -14.45 5.44 -41.05
C MET A 70 -14.57 6.15 -39.70
N LEU A 71 -13.61 5.95 -38.77
CA LEU A 71 -13.56 6.68 -37.49
C LEU A 71 -13.43 8.20 -37.70
N ASN A 72 -12.61 8.64 -38.66
CA ASN A 72 -12.50 10.06 -39.02
C ASN A 72 -13.80 10.64 -39.58
N SER A 73 -14.56 9.87 -40.37
CA SER A 73 -15.89 10.31 -40.82
C SER A 73 -16.86 10.48 -39.66
N ILE A 74 -16.84 9.56 -38.69
CA ILE A 74 -17.69 9.62 -37.49
C ILE A 74 -17.37 10.87 -36.65
N VAL A 75 -16.09 11.17 -36.43
CA VAL A 75 -15.65 12.37 -35.71
C VAL A 75 -16.07 13.65 -36.42
N ARG A 76 -15.92 13.69 -37.75
CA ARG A 76 -16.29 14.88 -38.54
C ARG A 76 -17.79 15.13 -38.51
N ASP A 77 -18.59 14.08 -38.63
CA ASP A 77 -20.03 14.18 -38.85
C ASP A 77 -20.82 14.26 -37.52
N ASN A 78 -20.24 13.86 -36.38
CA ASN A 78 -20.88 13.83 -35.05
C ASN A 78 -20.10 14.61 -33.96
N GLN A 79 -19.66 15.83 -34.27
CA GLN A 79 -18.90 16.66 -33.31
C GLN A 79 -19.68 16.88 -32.00
N GLY A 80 -19.04 16.61 -30.86
CA GLY A 80 -19.63 16.77 -29.52
C GLY A 80 -20.56 15.64 -29.08
N ASN A 81 -20.72 14.57 -29.87
CA ASN A 81 -21.45 13.38 -29.46
C ASN A 81 -20.51 12.36 -28.79
N ILE A 82 -21.04 11.55 -27.87
CA ILE A 82 -20.31 10.48 -27.19
C ILE A 82 -19.66 9.49 -28.16
N LEU A 83 -20.27 9.26 -29.32
CA LEU A 83 -19.71 8.42 -30.37
C LEU A 83 -18.44 9.01 -31.00
N ALA A 84 -18.35 10.34 -31.14
CA ALA A 84 -17.13 10.99 -31.59
C ALA A 84 -16.03 10.89 -30.51
N HIS A 85 -16.39 10.96 -29.23
CA HIS A 85 -15.45 10.74 -28.13
C HIS A 85 -14.91 9.31 -28.12
N ARG A 86 -15.77 8.31 -28.30
CA ARG A 86 -15.37 6.90 -28.46
C ARG A 86 -14.50 6.66 -29.71
N ALA A 87 -14.81 7.34 -30.82
CA ALA A 87 -13.99 7.27 -32.04
C ALA A 87 -12.59 7.86 -31.83
N HIS A 88 -12.48 9.01 -31.14
CA HIS A 88 -11.18 9.56 -30.74
C HIS A 88 -10.41 8.62 -29.81
N MET A 89 -11.08 7.98 -28.86
CA MET A 89 -10.46 6.99 -27.97
C MET A 89 -9.90 5.80 -28.76
N ALA A 90 -10.67 5.25 -29.70
CA ALA A 90 -10.25 4.13 -30.54
C ALA A 90 -9.06 4.50 -31.44
N MET A 91 -9.08 5.69 -32.06
CA MET A 91 -7.95 6.18 -32.86
C MET A 91 -6.70 6.37 -32.00
N GLY A 92 -6.83 6.96 -30.80
CA GLY A 92 -5.72 7.13 -29.87
C GLY A 92 -5.07 5.81 -29.47
N LYS A 93 -5.87 4.79 -29.11
CA LYS A 93 -5.38 3.44 -28.77
C LYS A 93 -4.62 2.80 -29.92
N HIS A 94 -5.13 2.94 -31.14
CA HIS A 94 -4.46 2.42 -32.31
C HIS A 94 -3.09 3.09 -32.57
N PHE A 95 -3.01 4.42 -32.44
CA PHE A 95 -1.73 5.12 -32.58
C PHE A 95 -0.74 4.76 -31.46
N LEU A 96 -1.24 4.50 -30.24
CA LEU A 96 -0.44 4.01 -29.13
C LEU A 96 0.19 2.64 -29.45
N GLU A 97 -0.57 1.70 -30.03
CA GLU A 97 -0.06 0.40 -30.48
C GLU A 97 1.02 0.54 -31.57
N GLN A 98 0.89 1.54 -32.45
CA GLN A 98 1.90 1.85 -33.47
C GLN A 98 3.12 2.61 -32.93
N ARG A 99 3.16 2.91 -31.62
CA ARG A 99 4.16 3.80 -30.98
C ARG A 99 4.21 5.21 -31.57
N ALA A 100 3.12 5.66 -32.21
CA ALA A 100 2.95 7.02 -32.69
C ALA A 100 2.49 7.93 -31.54
N THR A 101 3.42 8.26 -30.65
CA THR A 101 3.15 8.91 -29.36
C THR A 101 2.50 10.28 -29.49
N THR A 102 2.90 11.09 -30.47
CA THR A 102 2.36 12.44 -30.69
C THR A 102 0.90 12.42 -31.11
N ASP A 103 0.55 11.52 -32.03
CA ASP A 103 -0.81 11.42 -32.57
C ASP A 103 -1.77 10.81 -31.55
N ALA A 104 -1.31 9.78 -30.83
CA ALA A 104 -2.05 9.20 -29.70
C ALA A 104 -2.34 10.25 -28.62
N LEU A 105 -1.31 11.00 -28.21
CA LEU A 105 -1.43 12.02 -27.16
C LEU A 105 -2.36 13.16 -27.58
N ASN A 106 -2.34 13.59 -28.84
CA ASN A 106 -3.25 14.62 -29.34
C ASN A 106 -4.72 14.20 -29.20
N HIS A 107 -5.05 12.93 -29.51
CA HIS A 107 -6.40 12.42 -29.37
C HIS A 107 -6.84 12.30 -27.92
N PHE A 108 -6.00 11.75 -27.04
CA PHE A 108 -6.36 11.63 -25.63
C PHE A 108 -6.42 12.99 -24.92
N MET A 109 -5.47 13.90 -25.18
CA MET A 109 -5.49 15.26 -24.62
C MET A 109 -6.72 16.06 -25.05
N LEU A 110 -7.19 15.88 -26.29
CA LEU A 110 -8.45 16.49 -26.73
C LEU A 110 -9.63 15.99 -25.88
N LEU A 111 -9.71 14.69 -25.61
CA LEU A 111 -10.74 14.11 -24.74
C LEU A 111 -10.67 14.64 -23.31
N THR A 112 -9.48 14.74 -22.72
CA THR A 112 -9.32 15.29 -21.35
C THR A 112 -9.76 16.75 -21.21
N ARG A 113 -9.78 17.51 -22.32
CA ARG A 113 -10.24 18.91 -22.34
C ARG A 113 -11.74 19.01 -22.57
N VAL A 114 -12.29 18.22 -23.49
CA VAL A 114 -13.70 18.28 -23.86
C VAL A 114 -14.59 17.63 -22.80
N LEU A 115 -14.12 16.56 -22.15
CA LEU A 115 -14.86 15.83 -21.12
C LEU A 115 -14.56 16.29 -19.69
N ALA A 116 -13.82 17.39 -19.52
CA ALA A 116 -13.47 17.90 -18.20
C ALA A 116 -14.74 18.24 -17.38
N PRO A 117 -14.83 17.82 -16.10
CA PRO A 117 -16.00 18.08 -15.28
C PRO A 117 -16.21 19.57 -15.06
N VAL A 118 -17.39 20.08 -15.42
CA VAL A 118 -17.80 21.48 -15.22
C VAL A 118 -18.59 21.57 -13.92
N PRO A 119 -18.22 22.45 -12.96
CA PRO A 119 -18.96 22.61 -11.72
C PRO A 119 -20.42 23.02 -11.96
N GLY A 120 -21.36 22.18 -11.54
CA GLY A 120 -22.80 22.45 -11.63
C GLY A 120 -23.53 21.79 -12.81
N GLU A 121 -22.82 21.04 -13.67
CA GLU A 121 -23.41 20.22 -14.73
C GLU A 121 -23.33 18.72 -14.37
N GLU A 122 -24.44 17.99 -14.51
CA GLU A 122 -24.45 16.53 -14.36
C GLU A 122 -23.93 15.87 -15.65
N GLN A 123 -22.78 15.21 -15.55
CA GLN A 123 -22.21 14.42 -16.64
C GLN A 123 -22.79 13.00 -16.65
N SER A 124 -22.90 12.40 -17.83
CA SER A 124 -23.33 11.00 -17.94
C SER A 124 -22.26 10.04 -17.41
N VAL A 125 -22.69 8.87 -16.92
CA VAL A 125 -21.77 7.81 -16.43
C VAL A 125 -20.73 7.42 -17.49
N ASP A 126 -21.15 7.35 -18.76
CA ASP A 126 -20.27 7.02 -19.88
C ASP A 126 -19.23 8.12 -20.16
N GLU A 127 -19.59 9.41 -20.00
CA GLU A 127 -18.64 10.53 -20.16
C GLU A 127 -17.61 10.55 -19.04
N ILE A 128 -18.02 10.26 -17.81
CA ILE A 128 -17.11 10.15 -16.65
C ILE A 128 -16.12 9.00 -16.88
N ALA A 129 -16.60 7.83 -17.33
CA ALA A 129 -15.74 6.69 -17.62
C ALA A 129 -14.74 7.00 -18.75
N LEU A 130 -15.21 7.61 -19.85
CA LEU A 130 -14.35 8.03 -20.97
C LEU A 130 -13.33 9.08 -20.55
N TYR A 131 -13.71 10.00 -19.66
CA TYR A 131 -12.82 11.02 -19.13
C TYR A 131 -11.69 10.40 -18.31
N GLN A 132 -12.03 9.51 -17.36
CA GLN A 132 -11.05 8.79 -16.54
C GLN A 132 -10.10 7.94 -17.39
N GLU A 133 -10.65 7.19 -18.36
CA GLU A 133 -9.86 6.41 -19.30
C GLU A 133 -8.94 7.31 -20.14
N SER A 134 -9.41 8.48 -20.59
CA SER A 134 -8.59 9.38 -21.40
C SER A 134 -7.40 9.95 -20.63
N LEU A 135 -7.58 10.24 -19.33
CA LEU A 135 -6.48 10.66 -18.45
C LEU A 135 -5.45 9.54 -18.29
N PHE A 136 -5.92 8.33 -18.02
CA PHE A 136 -5.05 7.17 -17.89
C PHE A 136 -4.25 6.90 -19.18
N GLN A 137 -4.92 6.86 -20.33
CA GLN A 137 -4.29 6.60 -21.63
C GLN A 137 -3.31 7.71 -22.03
N SER A 138 -3.59 8.97 -21.67
CA SER A 138 -2.65 10.07 -21.87
C SER A 138 -1.35 9.87 -21.09
N GLY A 139 -1.45 9.54 -19.79
CA GLY A 139 -0.28 9.23 -18.96
C GLY A 139 0.48 7.99 -19.44
N LEU A 140 -0.24 6.93 -19.83
CA LEU A 140 0.35 5.70 -20.37
C LEU A 140 1.12 5.96 -21.68
N THR A 141 0.61 6.85 -22.53
CA THR A 141 1.30 7.24 -23.77
C THR A 141 2.64 7.91 -23.49
N GLN A 142 2.72 8.76 -22.46
CA GLN A 142 3.97 9.41 -22.05
C GLN A 142 4.93 8.42 -21.37
N TYR A 143 4.39 7.52 -20.53
CA TYR A 143 5.15 6.44 -19.91
C TYR A 143 5.81 5.52 -20.95
N THR A 144 5.03 5.03 -21.92
CA THR A 144 5.53 4.16 -23.00
C THR A 144 6.51 4.88 -23.94
N ALA A 145 6.43 6.21 -24.03
CA ALA A 145 7.42 7.04 -24.72
C ALA A 145 8.75 7.21 -23.95
N GLY A 146 8.85 6.69 -22.71
CA GLY A 146 9.99 6.88 -21.81
C GLY A 146 10.03 8.26 -21.13
N GLN A 147 8.97 9.06 -21.26
CA GLN A 147 8.85 10.38 -20.66
C GLN A 147 8.15 10.29 -19.31
N TYR A 148 8.77 9.60 -18.35
CA TYR A 148 8.19 9.30 -17.03
C TYR A 148 7.73 10.55 -16.27
N ALA A 149 8.54 11.62 -16.28
CA ALA A 149 8.19 12.89 -15.62
C ALA A 149 6.95 13.57 -16.23
N ALA A 150 6.76 13.43 -17.54
CA ALA A 150 5.63 14.05 -18.23
C ALA A 150 4.29 13.35 -17.94
N ALA A 151 4.33 12.10 -17.47
CA ALA A 151 3.15 11.28 -17.17
C ALA A 151 2.47 11.67 -15.84
N PHE A 152 3.21 12.24 -14.89
CA PHE A 152 2.71 12.57 -13.55
C PHE A 152 1.46 13.46 -13.54
N PRO A 153 1.36 14.55 -14.32
CA PRO A 153 0.17 15.42 -14.29
C PRO A 153 -1.12 14.67 -14.66
N MET A 154 -1.06 13.75 -15.62
CA MET A 154 -2.24 12.99 -16.08
C MET A 154 -2.68 11.97 -15.03
N PHE A 155 -1.73 11.22 -14.47
CA PHE A 155 -2.01 10.24 -13.43
C PHE A 155 -2.46 10.91 -12.12
N ARG A 156 -1.83 12.03 -11.74
CA ARG A 156 -2.22 12.80 -10.55
C ARG A 156 -3.64 13.35 -10.67
N ARG A 157 -3.99 13.91 -11.83
CA ARG A 157 -5.36 14.37 -12.07
C ARG A 157 -6.37 13.23 -11.95
N LEU A 158 -6.01 12.04 -12.42
CA LEU A 158 -6.84 10.85 -12.32
C LEU A 158 -7.02 10.39 -10.87
N THR A 159 -5.96 10.39 -10.05
CA THR A 159 -6.06 10.04 -8.62
C THR A 159 -6.87 11.07 -7.83
N GLU A 160 -6.76 12.36 -8.17
CA GLU A 160 -7.53 13.43 -7.52
C GLU A 160 -9.02 13.40 -7.88
N VAL A 161 -9.36 13.15 -9.14
CA VAL A 161 -10.77 13.12 -9.60
C VAL A 161 -11.44 11.78 -9.27
N ALA A 162 -10.69 10.68 -9.29
CA ALA A 162 -11.24 9.33 -9.29
C ALA A 162 -10.50 8.36 -8.35
N GLY A 163 -9.99 8.82 -7.20
CA GLY A 163 -9.14 8.04 -6.28
C GLY A 163 -9.64 6.64 -5.91
N LYS A 164 -10.97 6.42 -5.85
CA LYS A 164 -11.57 5.12 -5.49
C LYS A 164 -11.84 4.16 -6.67
N THR A 165 -11.37 4.50 -7.87
CA THR A 165 -11.65 3.73 -9.10
C THR A 165 -10.51 2.78 -9.45
N THR A 166 -10.80 1.77 -10.28
CA THR A 166 -9.78 0.88 -10.86
C THR A 166 -8.72 1.67 -11.65
N TRP A 167 -9.12 2.76 -12.30
CA TRP A 167 -8.22 3.67 -13.01
C TRP A 167 -7.22 4.38 -12.09
N ALA A 168 -7.66 4.84 -10.92
CA ALA A 168 -6.75 5.44 -9.94
C ALA A 168 -5.75 4.43 -9.39
N ASN A 169 -6.17 3.19 -9.15
CA ASN A 169 -5.27 2.13 -8.74
C ASN A 169 -4.17 1.86 -9.80
N GLN A 170 -4.57 1.79 -11.07
CA GLN A 170 -3.60 1.67 -12.17
C GLN A 170 -2.69 2.92 -12.27
N ALA A 171 -3.23 4.12 -12.06
CA ALA A 171 -2.42 5.34 -12.02
C ALA A 171 -1.35 5.30 -10.92
N TYR A 172 -1.67 4.88 -9.70
CA TYR A 172 -0.68 4.72 -8.62
C TYR A 172 0.43 3.74 -9.01
N PHE A 173 0.08 2.63 -9.67
CA PHE A 173 1.06 1.68 -10.19
C PHE A 173 2.01 2.33 -11.20
N TYR A 174 1.49 3.05 -12.20
CA TYR A 174 2.35 3.70 -13.21
C TYR A 174 3.11 4.91 -12.68
N ILE A 175 2.61 5.63 -11.67
CA ILE A 175 3.38 6.65 -10.93
C ILE A 175 4.57 5.98 -10.22
N GLY A 176 4.32 4.89 -9.50
CA GLY A 176 5.37 4.13 -8.81
C GLY A 176 6.43 3.56 -9.76
N MET A 177 6.00 2.98 -10.88
CA MET A 177 6.90 2.49 -11.93
C MET A 177 7.67 3.63 -12.62
N SER A 178 7.05 4.80 -12.79
CA SER A 178 7.73 5.99 -13.31
C SER A 178 8.88 6.41 -12.37
N HIS A 179 8.63 6.44 -11.05
CA HIS A 179 9.67 6.71 -10.06
C HIS A 179 10.75 5.62 -10.03
N TYR A 180 10.37 4.35 -10.16
CA TYR A 180 11.29 3.22 -10.26
C TYR A 180 12.25 3.40 -11.44
N HIS A 181 11.73 3.73 -12.63
CA HIS A 181 12.55 3.97 -13.82
C HIS A 181 13.41 5.24 -13.73
N MET A 182 13.03 6.20 -12.89
CA MET A 182 13.82 7.42 -12.62
C MET A 182 14.85 7.22 -11.51
N GLY A 183 14.89 6.08 -10.82
CA GLY A 183 15.80 5.79 -9.71
C GLY A 183 15.33 6.32 -8.34
N ASN A 184 14.10 6.81 -8.24
CA ASN A 184 13.51 7.38 -7.02
C ASN A 184 12.84 6.29 -6.18
N TRP A 185 13.63 5.40 -5.55
CA TRP A 185 13.11 4.20 -4.87
C TRP A 185 12.10 4.49 -3.75
N ASN A 186 12.34 5.52 -2.93
CA ASN A 186 11.44 5.86 -1.83
C ASN A 186 10.04 6.26 -2.34
N LYS A 187 9.98 7.14 -3.34
CA LYS A 187 8.71 7.57 -3.94
C LYS A 187 8.01 6.44 -4.71
N ALA A 188 8.79 5.54 -5.30
CA ALA A 188 8.26 4.33 -5.92
C ALA A 188 7.56 3.46 -4.89
N ILE A 189 8.18 3.22 -3.73
CA ILE A 189 7.59 2.45 -2.62
C ILE A 189 6.31 3.13 -2.13
N ASP A 190 6.36 4.44 -1.87
CA ASP A 190 5.19 5.19 -1.39
C ASP A 190 4.01 5.07 -2.35
N SER A 191 4.25 5.27 -3.66
CA SER A 191 3.20 5.18 -4.68
C SER A 191 2.70 3.75 -4.89
N LEU A 192 3.59 2.76 -4.87
CA LEU A 192 3.23 1.34 -5.00
C LEU A 192 2.48 0.83 -3.77
N SER A 193 2.73 1.39 -2.58
CA SER A 193 2.02 1.02 -1.35
C SER A 193 0.53 1.42 -1.38
N LEU A 194 0.17 2.41 -2.20
CA LEU A 194 -1.21 2.85 -2.43
C LEU A 194 -1.95 1.96 -3.45
N VAL A 195 -1.23 1.07 -4.14
CA VAL A 195 -1.84 0.14 -5.10
C VAL A 195 -2.63 -0.92 -4.33
N GLY A 196 -3.93 -0.99 -4.60
CA GLY A 196 -4.85 -1.95 -3.98
C GLY A 196 -5.44 -1.54 -2.62
N THR A 197 -5.14 -0.35 -2.11
CA THR A 197 -5.67 0.10 -0.80
C THR A 197 -6.97 0.91 -0.88
N GLU A 198 -7.26 1.52 -2.04
CA GLU A 198 -8.40 2.44 -2.21
C GLU A 198 -9.49 2.01 -3.20
N VAL A 199 -9.38 0.81 -3.81
CA VAL A 199 -10.41 0.34 -4.75
C VAL A 199 -11.69 0.05 -3.99
N ALA A 200 -12.77 0.77 -4.30
CA ALA A 200 -14.10 0.30 -3.93
C ALA A 200 -14.37 -0.94 -4.78
N ASP A 201 -14.54 -2.10 -4.13
CA ASP A 201 -14.78 -3.41 -4.74
C ASP A 201 -15.76 -3.27 -5.92
N THR A 202 -15.21 -3.22 -7.13
CA THR A 202 -16.01 -3.33 -8.33
C THR A 202 -16.47 -4.77 -8.40
N ALA A 203 -17.79 -4.95 -8.37
CA ALA A 203 -18.54 -6.18 -8.48
C ALA A 203 -18.16 -7.03 -9.70
N ALA A 204 -16.99 -7.66 -9.65
CA ALA A 204 -16.77 -8.95 -10.25
C ALA A 204 -17.20 -9.99 -9.21
N ASP A 205 -17.94 -10.98 -9.68
CA ASP A 205 -18.59 -12.07 -8.94
C ASP A 205 -17.59 -13.04 -8.26
N ASP A 206 -16.42 -12.55 -7.84
CA ASP A 206 -15.50 -13.29 -6.98
C ASP A 206 -16.00 -13.11 -5.54
N LEU A 207 -16.73 -14.10 -5.05
CA LEU A 207 -16.90 -14.25 -3.61
C LEU A 207 -15.52 -14.10 -2.96
N GLY A 208 -15.41 -13.19 -1.99
CA GLY A 208 -14.18 -13.06 -1.19
C GLY A 208 -13.79 -14.41 -0.60
N ARG A 209 -12.49 -14.68 -0.46
CA ARG A 209 -11.98 -15.96 0.04
C ARG A 209 -11.46 -15.82 1.46
N ILE A 210 -11.62 -16.86 2.27
CA ILE A 210 -11.04 -16.94 3.61
C ILE A 210 -10.25 -18.23 3.76
N GLU A 211 -9.15 -18.17 4.51
CA GLU A 211 -8.32 -19.32 4.81
C GLU A 211 -8.88 -20.06 6.03
N ILE A 212 -9.13 -21.37 5.89
CA ILE A 212 -9.60 -22.21 7.00
C ILE A 212 -8.53 -22.27 8.11
N GLY A 213 -8.95 -22.10 9.36
CA GLY A 213 -8.07 -22.07 10.54
C GLY A 213 -7.52 -20.68 10.88
N GLN A 214 -7.66 -19.69 9.98
CA GLN A 214 -7.40 -18.30 10.33
C GLN A 214 -8.63 -17.64 10.97
N ARG A 215 -8.41 -16.58 11.75
CA ARG A 215 -9.53 -15.86 12.37
C ARG A 215 -10.33 -15.14 11.29
N PHE A 216 -11.64 -15.37 11.26
CA PHE A 216 -12.56 -14.69 10.38
C PHE A 216 -12.85 -13.28 10.91
N TYR A 217 -12.81 -12.30 10.02
CA TYR A 217 -13.16 -10.91 10.32
C TYR A 217 -14.26 -10.44 9.39
N SER A 218 -15.24 -9.74 9.95
CA SER A 218 -16.29 -9.05 9.21
C SER A 218 -16.29 -7.59 9.59
N LYS A 219 -16.14 -6.74 8.57
CA LYS A 219 -16.26 -5.29 8.72
C LYS A 219 -17.71 -4.88 8.51
N ILE A 220 -18.29 -4.23 9.51
CA ILE A 220 -19.64 -3.67 9.45
C ILE A 220 -19.49 -2.15 9.40
N VAL A 221 -20.05 -1.55 8.35
CA VAL A 221 -20.08 -0.09 8.16
C VAL A 221 -21.52 0.36 8.25
N ASP A 222 -21.83 1.15 9.27
CA ASP A 222 -23.17 1.63 9.51
C ASP A 222 -23.12 3.02 10.18
N ALA A 223 -23.86 3.97 9.61
CA ALA A 223 -23.93 5.35 10.08
C ALA A 223 -24.55 5.47 11.47
N ASP A 224 -25.32 4.46 11.92
CA ASP A 224 -25.96 4.41 13.23
C ASP A 224 -25.04 3.92 14.35
N VAL A 225 -23.86 3.40 14.02
CA VAL A 225 -22.86 2.91 14.98
C VAL A 225 -22.55 3.92 16.10
N PRO A 226 -22.33 5.23 15.85
CA PRO A 226 -22.11 6.21 16.92
C PRO A 226 -23.31 6.36 17.87
N VAL A 227 -24.54 6.19 17.37
CA VAL A 227 -25.77 6.29 18.16
C VAL A 227 -25.95 5.02 18.99
N MET A 228 -25.79 3.86 18.38
CA MET A 228 -25.82 2.56 19.07
C MET A 228 -24.79 2.50 20.20
N ARG A 229 -23.58 3.04 19.98
CA ARG A 229 -22.54 3.17 21.01
C ARG A 229 -22.98 4.05 22.19
N LYS A 230 -23.63 5.18 21.93
CA LYS A 230 -24.15 6.06 23.00
C LYS A 230 -25.27 5.42 23.80
N LEU A 231 -26.00 4.48 23.20
CA LEU A 231 -27.10 3.74 23.80
C LEU A 231 -26.66 2.41 24.43
N ASP A 232 -25.35 2.10 24.42
CA ASP A 232 -24.79 0.83 24.90
C ASP A 232 -25.41 -0.41 24.21
N GLN A 233 -25.80 -0.26 22.94
CA GLN A 233 -26.37 -1.33 22.13
C GLN A 233 -25.24 -2.05 21.36
N ALA A 234 -25.12 -3.36 21.55
CA ALA A 234 -24.13 -4.19 20.87
C ALA A 234 -24.53 -4.43 19.41
N VAL A 235 -23.61 -4.15 18.48
CA VAL A 235 -23.76 -4.44 17.05
C VAL A 235 -23.36 -5.90 16.82
N GLN A 236 -24.31 -6.71 16.36
CA GLN A 236 -24.14 -8.15 16.15
C GLN A 236 -24.43 -8.54 14.71
N ALA A 237 -23.68 -9.50 14.21
CA ALA A 237 -23.97 -10.17 12.94
C ALA A 237 -24.03 -11.68 13.15
N SER A 238 -24.86 -12.36 12.38
CA SER A 238 -24.91 -13.83 12.34
C SER A 238 -24.09 -14.33 11.16
N VAL A 239 -23.23 -15.31 11.38
CA VAL A 239 -22.48 -15.99 10.33
C VAL A 239 -23.00 -17.41 10.22
N LYS A 240 -23.37 -17.82 9.01
CA LYS A 240 -23.83 -19.17 8.72
C LYS A 240 -22.89 -19.84 7.72
N VAL A 241 -22.43 -21.03 8.04
CA VAL A 241 -21.62 -21.88 7.17
C VAL A 241 -22.54 -22.84 6.40
N SER A 242 -22.23 -23.13 5.13
CA SER A 242 -23.01 -24.08 4.31
C SER A 242 -23.08 -25.49 4.89
N SER A 243 -22.05 -25.94 5.61
CA SER A 243 -22.03 -27.21 6.36
C SER A 243 -22.97 -27.24 7.57
N GLY A 244 -23.59 -26.11 7.92
CA GLY A 244 -24.69 -26.02 8.89
C GLY A 244 -24.34 -25.32 10.20
N ASP A 245 -23.09 -24.88 10.37
CA ASP A 245 -22.68 -24.16 11.56
C ASP A 245 -23.17 -22.71 11.57
N ILE A 246 -23.49 -22.18 12.75
CA ILE A 246 -24.03 -20.84 12.91
C ILE A 246 -23.47 -20.19 14.17
N GLU A 247 -22.84 -19.03 14.00
CA GLU A 247 -22.28 -18.23 15.10
C GLU A 247 -22.79 -16.79 15.08
N VAL A 248 -22.88 -16.17 16.26
CA VAL A 248 -23.18 -14.74 16.41
C VAL A 248 -21.90 -14.01 16.80
N ILE A 249 -21.45 -13.12 15.93
CA ILE A 249 -20.25 -12.32 16.14
C ILE A 249 -20.62 -10.92 16.61
N THR A 250 -19.90 -10.44 17.62
CA THR A 250 -20.10 -9.09 18.18
C THR A 250 -19.01 -8.15 17.64
N GLY A 251 -19.43 -6.99 17.14
CA GLY A 251 -18.52 -5.96 16.62
C GLY A 251 -17.80 -5.20 17.72
N VAL A 252 -16.54 -4.85 17.47
CA VAL A 252 -15.71 -3.97 18.30
C VAL A 252 -15.39 -2.70 17.51
N PRO A 253 -15.40 -1.51 18.15
CA PRO A 253 -15.10 -0.25 17.46
C PRO A 253 -13.67 -0.19 16.93
N VAL A 254 -13.50 0.34 15.71
CA VAL A 254 -12.18 0.60 15.13
C VAL A 254 -11.67 1.98 15.56
N PRO A 255 -10.47 2.10 16.15
CA PRO A 255 -9.89 3.39 16.51
C PRO A 255 -9.76 4.32 15.30
N GLY A 256 -10.15 5.60 15.45
CA GLY A 256 -10.07 6.60 14.39
C GLY A 256 -11.24 6.58 13.38
N LYS A 257 -12.16 5.62 13.47
CA LYS A 257 -13.32 5.52 12.56
C LYS A 257 -14.63 5.34 13.34
N SER A 258 -15.51 6.34 13.29
CA SER A 258 -16.70 6.39 14.14
C SER A 258 -17.86 5.50 13.67
N ASP A 259 -17.91 5.21 12.38
CA ASP A 259 -18.96 4.48 11.65
C ASP A 259 -18.59 3.01 11.35
N GLU A 260 -17.37 2.58 11.69
CA GLU A 260 -16.89 1.23 11.42
C GLU A 260 -16.81 0.36 12.69
N MET A 261 -17.22 -0.90 12.56
CA MET A 261 -17.02 -1.94 13.57
C MET A 261 -16.43 -3.20 12.94
N LEU A 262 -15.58 -3.88 13.71
CA LEU A 262 -14.95 -5.13 13.31
C LEU A 262 -15.47 -6.26 14.19
N ALA A 263 -16.19 -7.20 13.61
CA ALA A 263 -16.62 -8.42 14.27
C ALA A 263 -15.69 -9.57 13.88
N SER A 264 -15.42 -10.50 14.80
CA SER A 264 -14.51 -11.62 14.51
C SER A 264 -14.92 -12.92 15.20
N ALA A 265 -14.62 -14.04 14.55
CA ALA A 265 -14.73 -15.37 15.11
C ALA A 265 -13.52 -16.22 14.70
N PRO A 266 -12.98 -17.07 15.59
CA PRO A 266 -12.04 -18.10 15.17
C PRO A 266 -12.72 -19.07 14.21
N THR A 267 -11.98 -19.58 13.22
CA THR A 267 -12.45 -20.67 12.36
C THR A 267 -11.68 -21.94 12.68
N ALA A 268 -12.30 -23.09 12.47
CA ALA A 268 -11.66 -24.38 12.62
C ALA A 268 -12.20 -25.36 11.58
N LEU A 269 -11.35 -26.31 11.18
CA LEU A 269 -11.82 -27.45 10.42
C LEU A 269 -12.60 -28.40 11.35
N GLY A 270 -13.77 -28.88 10.92
CA GLY A 270 -14.51 -29.88 11.69
C GLY A 270 -16.02 -29.85 11.46
N THR A 271 -16.73 -30.61 12.29
CA THR A 271 -18.20 -30.68 12.27
C THR A 271 -18.85 -29.46 12.89
N ALA A 272 -19.98 -29.03 12.32
CA ALA A 272 -20.77 -27.89 12.77
C ALA A 272 -21.22 -28.03 14.24
N LYS A 273 -20.90 -27.04 15.07
CA LYS A 273 -21.33 -26.93 16.48
C LYS A 273 -21.90 -25.53 16.75
N PRO A 274 -23.19 -25.33 16.46
CA PRO A 274 -23.77 -23.99 16.54
C PRO A 274 -23.72 -23.37 17.94
N ASN A 275 -23.31 -22.11 18.01
CA ASN A 275 -23.20 -21.26 19.20
C ASN A 275 -22.10 -21.66 20.19
N ASP A 276 -20.99 -22.22 19.72
CA ASP A 276 -19.81 -22.50 20.54
C ASP A 276 -18.72 -21.40 20.43
N GLY A 277 -18.95 -20.40 19.58
CA GLY A 277 -18.05 -19.27 19.36
C GLY A 277 -16.90 -19.56 18.39
N VAL A 278 -16.88 -20.72 17.73
CA VAL A 278 -15.91 -21.11 16.71
C VAL A 278 -16.65 -21.51 15.45
N LEU A 279 -16.33 -20.89 14.32
CA LEU A 279 -16.91 -21.27 13.03
C LEU A 279 -16.27 -22.57 12.53
N GLN A 280 -16.97 -23.70 12.63
CA GLN A 280 -16.51 -24.95 12.03
C GLN A 280 -16.94 -25.05 10.56
N MET A 281 -16.01 -25.45 9.72
CA MET A 281 -16.20 -25.57 8.27
C MET A 281 -15.41 -26.73 7.69
N VAL A 282 -15.76 -27.10 6.46
CA VAL A 282 -15.03 -28.07 5.62
C VAL A 282 -14.55 -27.39 4.34
N GLY A 283 -13.61 -28.03 3.63
CA GLY A 283 -13.08 -27.54 2.36
C GLY A 283 -14.17 -27.14 1.37
N GLY A 284 -14.06 -25.94 0.79
CA GLY A 284 -15.02 -25.41 -0.17
C GLY A 284 -16.35 -24.89 0.39
N ASP A 285 -16.54 -24.82 1.71
CA ASP A 285 -17.72 -24.22 2.33
C ASP A 285 -17.90 -22.73 1.94
N THR A 286 -19.14 -22.24 2.02
CA THR A 286 -19.47 -20.82 1.89
C THR A 286 -20.01 -20.28 3.20
N LEU A 287 -19.51 -19.10 3.60
CA LEU A 287 -19.98 -18.39 4.77
C LEU A 287 -20.86 -17.23 4.33
N GLU A 288 -22.05 -17.16 4.91
CA GLU A 288 -23.00 -16.06 4.73
C GLU A 288 -23.08 -15.26 6.03
N VAL A 289 -22.56 -14.03 5.98
CA VAL A 289 -22.69 -13.07 7.08
C VAL A 289 -23.97 -12.28 6.88
N THR A 290 -24.82 -12.24 7.89
CA THR A 290 -26.06 -11.47 7.92
C THR A 290 -26.00 -10.44 9.04
N TYR A 291 -26.01 -9.16 8.67
CA TYR A 291 -26.18 -8.03 9.57
C TYR A 291 -27.61 -7.48 9.46
N LEU A 292 -28.25 -7.19 10.58
CA LEU A 292 -29.60 -6.60 10.59
C LEU A 292 -29.49 -5.09 10.81
N ASP A 293 -29.82 -4.32 9.77
CA ASP A 293 -29.84 -2.86 9.81
C ASP A 293 -31.18 -2.39 10.42
N ASP A 294 -31.10 -1.79 11.61
CA ASP A 294 -32.27 -1.34 12.37
C ASP A 294 -32.90 -0.06 11.80
N SER A 295 -32.20 0.74 10.99
CA SER A 295 -32.72 1.98 10.42
C SER A 295 -32.03 2.38 9.11
N THR A 296 -32.66 2.05 7.98
CA THR A 296 -32.18 2.49 6.67
C THR A 296 -32.46 3.98 6.42
N LEU A 297 -31.73 4.59 5.48
CA LEU A 297 -31.94 5.97 5.02
C LEU A 297 -33.39 6.24 4.57
N ASP A 298 -34.07 5.22 4.04
CA ASP A 298 -35.47 5.27 3.58
C ASP A 298 -36.50 5.02 4.73
N GLY A 299 -36.03 4.86 5.97
CA GLY A 299 -36.85 4.69 7.17
C GLY A 299 -37.40 3.27 7.39
N GLN A 300 -36.87 2.27 6.69
CA GLN A 300 -37.23 0.87 6.91
C GLN A 300 -36.42 0.27 8.06
N LYS A 301 -37.06 -0.51 8.91
CA LYS A 301 -36.43 -1.17 10.06
C LYS A 301 -36.17 -2.65 9.80
N GLY A 302 -35.04 -3.16 10.26
CA GLY A 302 -34.72 -4.57 10.25
C GLY A 302 -34.43 -5.11 8.85
N VAL A 303 -33.68 -4.36 8.05
CA VAL A 303 -33.30 -4.79 6.69
C VAL A 303 -32.05 -5.67 6.78
N PRO A 304 -32.09 -6.95 6.38
CA PRO A 304 -30.92 -7.80 6.39
C PRO A 304 -29.94 -7.39 5.28
N ARG A 305 -28.67 -7.21 5.65
CA ARG A 305 -27.53 -7.02 4.76
C ARG A 305 -26.69 -8.28 4.79
N THR A 306 -26.45 -8.89 3.64
CA THR A 306 -25.73 -10.17 3.54
C THR A 306 -24.44 -10.02 2.76
N GLY A 307 -23.35 -10.59 3.26
CA GLY A 307 -22.09 -10.79 2.53
C GLY A 307 -21.77 -12.29 2.43
N LYS A 308 -21.16 -12.72 1.33
CA LYS A 308 -20.79 -14.13 1.12
C LYS A 308 -19.30 -14.26 0.83
N VAL A 309 -18.66 -15.24 1.47
CA VAL A 309 -17.27 -15.60 1.24
C VAL A 309 -17.12 -17.11 1.10
N ARG A 310 -16.09 -17.57 0.40
CA ARG A 310 -15.75 -18.99 0.25
C ARG A 310 -14.57 -19.35 1.13
N ALA A 311 -14.69 -20.44 1.88
CA ALA A 311 -13.59 -21.05 2.60
C ALA A 311 -12.71 -21.83 1.63
N VAL A 312 -11.41 -21.57 1.69
CA VAL A 312 -10.36 -22.23 0.90
C VAL A 312 -9.19 -22.58 1.80
N SER A 313 -8.35 -23.51 1.36
CA SER A 313 -7.14 -23.92 2.06
C SER A 313 -5.97 -23.89 1.10
N THR A 314 -4.97 -23.07 1.40
CA THR A 314 -3.76 -22.99 0.61
C THR A 314 -2.88 -24.22 0.90
N GLY A 315 -2.83 -25.14 -0.04
CA GLY A 315 -2.14 -26.41 0.11
C GLY A 315 -0.62 -26.27 0.24
N THR A 316 -0.03 -27.01 1.18
CA THR A 316 1.43 -27.06 1.40
C THR A 316 1.93 -28.49 1.57
N VAL A 317 3.15 -28.76 1.12
CA VAL A 317 3.83 -30.06 1.28
C VAL A 317 5.19 -29.87 1.94
N GLY A 318 5.62 -30.82 2.77
CA GLY A 318 6.95 -30.78 3.37
C GLY A 318 7.40 -32.09 4.00
N PHE A 319 8.68 -32.12 4.36
CA PHE A 319 9.31 -33.23 5.08
C PHE A 319 9.35 -32.93 6.58
N TYR A 320 9.10 -33.95 7.40
CA TYR A 320 9.01 -33.80 8.86
C TYR A 320 9.81 -34.90 9.57
N LEU A 321 10.20 -34.65 10.82
CA LEU A 321 10.77 -35.67 11.69
C LEU A 321 9.67 -36.64 12.15
N GLY A 322 10.06 -37.74 12.79
CA GLY A 322 9.13 -38.77 13.29
C GLY A 322 8.17 -38.31 14.40
N ASP A 323 8.27 -37.05 14.86
CA ASP A 323 7.32 -36.42 15.77
C ASP A 323 6.11 -35.79 15.04
N ASN A 324 6.10 -35.79 13.71
CA ASN A 324 5.08 -35.21 12.84
C ASN A 324 4.81 -33.71 13.07
N SER A 325 5.72 -33.00 13.73
CA SER A 325 5.57 -31.56 14.03
C SER A 325 6.78 -30.74 13.63
N THR A 326 7.97 -31.31 13.69
CA THR A 326 9.22 -30.59 13.41
C THR A 326 9.60 -30.77 11.93
N PRO A 327 9.76 -29.68 11.15
CA PRO A 327 10.26 -29.77 9.78
C PRO A 327 11.64 -30.45 9.74
N ALA A 328 11.81 -31.40 8.82
CA ALA A 328 13.09 -32.04 8.56
C ALA A 328 13.84 -31.22 7.50
N TYR A 329 15.09 -30.86 7.79
CA TYR A 329 16.00 -30.22 6.82
C TYR A 329 16.97 -31.21 6.18
N ILE A 330 17.12 -32.38 6.80
CA ILE A 330 18.07 -33.43 6.43
C ILE A 330 17.35 -34.77 6.51
N ALA A 331 17.51 -35.59 5.47
CA ALA A 331 17.09 -36.98 5.44
C ALA A 331 18.25 -37.92 5.79
N TYR A 332 17.95 -38.99 6.53
CA TYR A 332 18.93 -39.98 6.94
C TYR A 332 18.62 -41.34 6.30
N PRO A 333 19.50 -41.86 5.42
CA PRO A 333 19.33 -43.19 4.85
C PRO A 333 19.26 -44.26 5.95
N GLY A 334 18.28 -45.16 5.87
CA GLY A 334 18.02 -46.19 6.89
C GLY A 334 16.96 -45.80 7.94
N GLN A 335 16.53 -44.53 7.99
CA GLN A 335 15.36 -44.10 8.76
C GLN A 335 14.22 -43.73 7.80
N PRO A 336 12.95 -44.06 8.14
CA PRO A 336 11.83 -43.62 7.33
C PRO A 336 11.67 -42.10 7.44
N GLN A 337 11.52 -41.44 6.29
CA GLN A 337 11.30 -40.01 6.20
C GLN A 337 9.80 -39.72 6.11
N VAL A 338 9.29 -38.89 7.02
CA VAL A 338 7.88 -38.49 7.02
C VAL A 338 7.64 -37.38 5.99
N VAL A 339 6.56 -37.51 5.23
CA VAL A 339 6.02 -36.48 4.33
C VAL A 339 4.63 -36.11 4.80
N MET A 340 4.33 -34.81 4.79
CA MET A 340 3.02 -34.28 5.12
C MET A 340 2.54 -33.31 4.04
N VAL A 341 1.27 -33.47 3.64
CA VAL A 341 0.51 -32.46 2.90
C VAL A 341 -0.54 -31.89 3.83
N ARG A 342 -0.66 -30.55 3.85
CA ARG A 342 -1.74 -29.85 4.54
C ARG A 342 -2.58 -29.16 3.48
N ASP A 343 -3.79 -29.66 3.29
CA ASP A 343 -4.76 -29.09 2.38
C ASP A 343 -6.17 -29.56 2.78
N ALA A 344 -6.95 -28.66 3.37
CA ALA A 344 -8.32 -28.95 3.77
C ALA A 344 -9.31 -28.99 2.60
N ASP A 345 -8.95 -28.50 1.41
CA ASP A 345 -9.84 -28.58 0.24
C ASP A 345 -9.91 -30.00 -0.34
N LEU A 346 -8.95 -30.87 0.02
CA LEU A 346 -8.98 -32.30 -0.27
C LEU A 346 -9.97 -33.07 0.62
N ASP A 347 -10.37 -32.48 1.75
CA ASP A 347 -11.25 -33.09 2.74
C ASP A 347 -12.73 -32.91 2.37
N THR A 348 -13.25 -33.83 1.55
CA THR A 348 -14.60 -33.71 0.96
C THR A 348 -15.64 -34.58 1.64
N SER A 349 -15.22 -35.57 2.41
CA SER A 349 -16.08 -36.58 3.02
C SER A 349 -15.67 -36.90 4.47
N PRO A 350 -16.56 -37.44 5.32
CA PRO A 350 -16.22 -37.77 6.70
C PRO A 350 -15.23 -38.94 6.87
N ALA A 351 -14.81 -39.58 5.77
CA ALA A 351 -13.91 -40.71 5.77
C ALA A 351 -12.51 -40.24 5.36
N ALA A 352 -11.46 -40.82 5.97
CA ALA A 352 -10.08 -40.47 5.65
C ALA A 352 -9.81 -40.61 4.15
N GLU A 353 -9.48 -39.49 3.50
CA GLU A 353 -9.07 -39.49 2.10
C GLU A 353 -7.58 -39.80 1.94
N SER A 354 -7.20 -40.10 0.70
CA SER A 354 -5.81 -40.40 0.35
C SER A 354 -5.40 -39.70 -0.93
N ILE A 355 -4.17 -39.20 -0.96
CA ILE A 355 -3.55 -38.57 -2.14
C ILE A 355 -2.24 -39.27 -2.48
N THR A 356 -1.94 -39.41 -3.76
CA THR A 356 -0.69 -40.00 -4.24
C THR A 356 0.28 -38.91 -4.71
N LEU A 357 1.50 -38.90 -4.19
CA LEU A 357 2.58 -37.99 -4.61
C LEU A 357 3.83 -38.76 -5.02
N THR A 358 4.61 -38.18 -5.93
CA THR A 358 5.90 -38.73 -6.36
C THR A 358 7.04 -37.99 -5.67
N VAL A 359 7.91 -38.74 -5.00
CA VAL A 359 9.12 -38.23 -4.36
C VAL A 359 10.31 -38.66 -5.18
N LYS A 360 11.23 -37.73 -5.43
CA LYS A 360 12.41 -37.94 -6.28
C LYS A 360 13.68 -37.75 -5.46
N ALA A 361 14.65 -38.62 -5.67
CA ALA A 361 16.03 -38.40 -5.25
C ALA A 361 16.80 -37.80 -6.42
N LEU A 362 17.37 -36.62 -6.23
CA LEU A 362 18.12 -35.86 -7.24
C LEU A 362 19.59 -35.80 -6.85
N PHE A 363 20.48 -35.84 -7.84
CA PHE A 363 21.91 -35.65 -7.63
C PHE A 363 22.50 -34.66 -8.63
N LYS A 364 23.56 -33.99 -8.22
CA LYS A 364 24.26 -32.98 -9.02
C LYS A 364 25.41 -33.63 -9.81
N THR A 365 25.44 -33.44 -11.12
CA THR A 365 26.61 -33.75 -11.96
C THR A 365 27.35 -32.47 -12.30
N GLU A 366 28.62 -32.36 -11.89
CA GLU A 366 29.53 -31.31 -12.37
C GLU A 366 29.98 -31.68 -13.80
N ASP A 367 29.66 -30.84 -14.79
CA ASP A 367 30.21 -30.97 -16.14
C ASP A 367 31.71 -30.63 -16.15
N LYS A 368 32.56 -31.59 -15.77
CA LYS A 368 34.00 -31.55 -16.05
C LYS A 368 34.30 -32.15 -17.42
N ALA A 369 33.89 -31.46 -18.48
CA ALA A 369 34.24 -31.87 -19.83
C ALA A 369 34.37 -30.70 -20.82
N ALA A 370 35.21 -29.70 -20.51
CA ALA A 370 35.78 -28.80 -21.52
C ALA A 370 37.00 -28.02 -20.96
N ALA A 371 38.14 -28.69 -20.74
CA ALA A 371 39.41 -27.99 -20.48
C ALA A 371 40.63 -28.82 -20.91
N GLU A 372 40.64 -29.27 -22.17
CA GLU A 372 41.89 -29.48 -22.91
C GLU A 372 41.72 -28.84 -24.29
N GLY A 373 42.05 -27.55 -24.35
CA GLY A 373 42.00 -26.73 -25.55
C GLY A 373 42.63 -25.38 -25.24
N ASP A 374 43.87 -25.22 -25.70
CA ASP A 374 44.72 -24.04 -25.56
C ASP A 374 44.06 -22.77 -26.12
N GLU A 375 44.44 -21.61 -25.56
CA GLU A 375 44.26 -20.22 -26.01
C GLU A 375 43.24 -19.29 -25.30
N LEU A 376 43.83 -18.22 -24.72
CA LEU A 376 43.31 -16.90 -24.35
C LEU A 376 42.41 -16.74 -23.10
N LEU A 377 43.03 -16.21 -22.03
CA LEU A 377 42.40 -15.60 -20.85
C LEU A 377 41.63 -14.32 -21.25
N ASP A 378 40.31 -14.43 -21.38
CA ASP A 378 39.40 -13.27 -21.33
C ASP A 378 38.94 -13.03 -19.89
N ILE A 379 39.47 -11.97 -19.26
CA ILE A 379 39.21 -11.56 -17.87
C ILE A 379 37.87 -10.78 -17.71
N PHE A 380 37.04 -10.73 -18.77
CA PHE A 380 35.79 -9.94 -18.78
C PHE A 380 34.56 -10.68 -19.31
N ALA A 381 34.58 -12.02 -19.37
CA ALA A 381 33.34 -12.77 -19.56
C ALA A 381 32.54 -12.73 -18.24
N MET A 382 31.37 -12.10 -18.31
CA MET A 382 30.39 -12.07 -17.22
C MET A 382 30.07 -13.50 -16.78
N GLU A 383 29.86 -13.69 -15.47
CA GLU A 383 29.33 -14.91 -14.86
C GLU A 383 27.95 -15.22 -15.47
N ASP A 384 27.94 -15.93 -16.60
CA ASP A 384 26.75 -16.59 -17.12
C ASP A 384 26.53 -17.83 -16.26
N ASP A 385 25.39 -17.84 -15.57
CA ASP A 385 24.82 -18.91 -14.75
C ASP A 385 25.30 -20.31 -15.14
N GLU A 386 26.18 -20.89 -14.31
CA GLU A 386 26.38 -22.34 -14.23
C GLU A 386 25.03 -22.96 -13.82
N LYS A 387 24.18 -23.27 -14.81
CA LYS A 387 22.94 -24.00 -14.59
C LYS A 387 23.27 -25.44 -14.24
N ASP A 388 23.50 -25.67 -12.96
CA ASP A 388 23.54 -26.99 -12.33
C ASP A 388 22.38 -27.85 -12.84
N GLN A 389 22.68 -28.91 -13.59
CA GLN A 389 21.66 -29.88 -14.01
C GLN A 389 21.49 -30.95 -12.93
N TRP A 390 20.31 -30.95 -12.30
CA TRP A 390 19.90 -31.99 -11.36
C TRP A 390 19.36 -33.20 -12.13
N ILE A 391 19.98 -34.36 -11.93
CA ILE A 391 19.56 -35.61 -12.56
C ILE A 391 18.78 -36.45 -11.54
N GLU A 392 17.66 -37.02 -11.97
CA GLU A 392 16.87 -37.96 -11.16
C GLU A 392 17.63 -39.28 -10.99
N ARG A 393 17.93 -39.64 -9.74
CA ARG A 393 18.55 -40.92 -9.38
C ARG A 393 17.49 -42.02 -9.24
N ASP A 394 16.45 -41.72 -8.48
CA ASP A 394 15.40 -42.66 -8.12
C ASP A 394 14.11 -41.90 -7.82
N SER A 395 12.96 -42.57 -7.96
CA SER A 395 11.68 -41.99 -7.61
C SER A 395 10.68 -43.04 -7.14
N ILE A 396 9.88 -42.65 -6.14
CA ILE A 396 8.85 -43.49 -5.53
C ILE A 396 7.51 -42.74 -5.51
N THR A 397 6.42 -43.45 -5.76
CA THR A 397 5.07 -42.91 -5.56
C THR A 397 4.55 -43.38 -4.20
N ILE A 398 4.30 -42.43 -3.29
CA ILE A 398 3.73 -42.68 -1.97
C ILE A 398 2.26 -42.32 -1.94
N THR A 399 1.49 -43.05 -1.14
CA THR A 399 0.10 -42.69 -0.81
C THR A 399 0.10 -42.08 0.58
N LEU A 400 -0.30 -40.81 0.67
CA LEU A 400 -0.54 -40.11 1.92
C LEU A 400 -2.00 -40.33 2.31
N THR A 401 -2.24 -40.66 3.57
CA THR A 401 -3.61 -40.84 4.11
C THR A 401 -3.88 -39.77 5.15
N GLU A 402 -5.10 -39.25 5.16
CA GLU A 402 -5.53 -38.30 6.16
C GLU A 402 -5.45 -38.90 7.57
N THR A 403 -5.00 -38.09 8.53
CA THR A 403 -4.78 -38.53 9.92
C THR A 403 -5.74 -37.86 10.89
N GLY A 404 -6.38 -38.65 11.75
CA GLY A 404 -7.26 -38.13 12.80
C GLY A 404 -7.77 -39.23 13.72
N GLU A 405 -8.34 -38.82 14.86
CA GLU A 405 -8.95 -39.70 15.85
C GLU A 405 -10.47 -39.48 15.87
N GLY A 406 -11.26 -40.55 15.72
CA GLY A 406 -12.72 -40.47 15.79
C GLY A 406 -13.45 -41.29 14.74
N ALA A 407 -14.78 -41.16 14.71
CA ALA A 407 -15.65 -41.77 13.70
C ALA A 407 -15.70 -40.96 12.39
N GLU A 408 -15.35 -39.68 12.44
CA GLU A 408 -15.23 -38.76 11.30
C GLU A 408 -13.84 -38.15 11.36
N ILE A 409 -13.07 -38.29 10.28
CA ILE A 409 -11.71 -37.75 10.16
C ILE A 409 -11.83 -36.52 9.28
N ARG A 410 -11.49 -35.36 9.84
CA ARG A 410 -11.56 -34.04 9.20
C ARG A 410 -10.39 -33.19 9.69
N SER A 411 -9.17 -33.52 9.26
CA SER A 411 -7.95 -32.82 9.69
C SER A 411 -7.31 -32.01 8.58
N GLY A 412 -7.54 -32.37 7.30
CA GLY A 412 -6.83 -31.79 6.17
C GLY A 412 -5.32 -32.07 6.19
N VAL A 413 -4.87 -33.01 7.04
CA VAL A 413 -3.45 -33.38 7.21
C VAL A 413 -3.24 -34.81 6.72
N PHE A 414 -2.57 -34.93 5.59
CA PHE A 414 -2.25 -36.19 4.93
C PHE A 414 -0.80 -36.57 5.21
N LEU A 415 -0.60 -37.74 5.84
CA LEU A 415 0.71 -38.23 6.23
C LEU A 415 1.08 -39.51 5.49
N GLY A 416 2.37 -39.67 5.21
CA GLY A 416 2.93 -40.92 4.74
C GLY A 416 4.43 -40.98 4.95
N ASN A 417 4.96 -42.20 4.87
CA ASN A 417 6.35 -42.50 5.20
C ASN A 417 7.08 -43.00 3.97
N ILE A 418 8.26 -42.45 3.72
CA ILE A 418 9.19 -42.90 2.69
C ILE A 418 10.26 -43.77 3.35
N PRO A 419 10.35 -45.06 3.05
CA PRO A 419 11.51 -45.86 3.44
C PRO A 419 12.74 -45.45 2.60
N LEU A 420 13.77 -44.93 3.28
CA LEU A 420 15.04 -44.54 2.68
C LEU A 420 16.09 -45.62 2.88
N ALA A 421 16.84 -45.96 1.82
CA ALA A 421 17.98 -46.89 1.91
C ALA A 421 19.25 -46.28 1.30
N PRO A 422 20.44 -46.53 1.88
CA PRO A 422 21.69 -46.10 1.28
C PRO A 422 21.99 -46.89 0.00
N LEU A 423 22.58 -46.25 -1.00
CA LEU A 423 23.06 -46.92 -2.20
C LEU A 423 24.28 -47.80 -1.87
N THR A 424 24.21 -49.11 -2.12
CA THR A 424 25.33 -50.06 -1.91
C THR A 424 25.89 -50.58 -3.24
N GLU A 425 27.15 -51.02 -3.27
CA GLU A 425 27.74 -51.63 -4.48
C GLU A 425 26.91 -52.84 -4.94
N GLY A 426 26.23 -52.71 -6.09
CA GLY A 426 25.42 -53.76 -6.72
C GLY A 426 23.91 -53.56 -6.70
N THR A 427 23.39 -52.48 -6.09
CA THR A 427 21.96 -52.09 -6.19
C THR A 427 21.76 -51.05 -7.30
N GLU A 428 21.03 -51.41 -8.35
CA GLU A 428 20.53 -50.43 -9.34
C GLU A 428 19.23 -49.81 -8.80
N PRO A 429 19.14 -48.47 -8.66
CA PRO A 429 17.90 -47.81 -8.26
C PRO A 429 16.83 -48.06 -9.32
N THR A 430 15.64 -48.51 -8.91
CA THR A 430 14.54 -48.82 -9.83
C THR A 430 13.25 -48.19 -9.35
N THR A 431 12.56 -47.48 -10.24
CA THR A 431 11.26 -46.82 -9.97
C THR A 431 10.08 -47.76 -9.69
N LYS A 432 10.34 -49.05 -9.46
CA LYS A 432 9.36 -50.11 -9.20
C LYS A 432 9.47 -50.72 -7.80
N ASP A 433 10.50 -50.35 -7.04
CA ASP A 433 10.58 -50.72 -5.64
C ASP A 433 9.83 -49.69 -4.77
N ASN A 434 9.42 -50.13 -3.58
CA ASN A 434 8.82 -49.24 -2.59
C ASN A 434 9.91 -48.69 -1.65
N ILE A 435 11.15 -48.50 -2.12
CA ILE A 435 12.29 -48.05 -1.30
C ILE A 435 13.07 -47.00 -2.09
N LEU A 436 13.16 -45.78 -1.57
CA LEU A 436 13.91 -44.72 -2.25
C LEU A 436 15.39 -44.84 -1.91
N HIS A 437 16.20 -45.18 -2.91
CA HIS A 437 17.65 -45.32 -2.75
C HIS A 437 18.36 -43.98 -2.93
N THR A 438 19.13 -43.59 -1.91
CA THR A 438 19.80 -42.28 -1.85
C THR A 438 21.29 -42.41 -1.54
N ALA A 439 22.10 -41.55 -2.14
CA ALA A 439 23.52 -41.37 -1.84
C ALA A 439 23.75 -40.13 -0.96
N GLU A 440 24.96 -40.01 -0.40
CA GLU A 440 25.38 -38.81 0.32
C GLU A 440 25.39 -37.60 -0.64
N LEU A 441 24.90 -36.44 -0.18
CA LEU A 441 24.71 -35.21 -0.96
C LEU A 441 23.58 -35.23 -2.00
N ASP A 442 22.79 -36.29 -2.10
CA ASP A 442 21.55 -36.25 -2.88
C ASP A 442 20.53 -35.27 -2.23
N GLU A 443 19.59 -34.77 -3.02
CA GLU A 443 18.45 -34.00 -2.56
C GLU A 443 17.14 -34.76 -2.80
N LEU A 444 16.31 -34.87 -1.76
CA LEU A 444 14.94 -35.36 -1.90
C LEU A 444 14.05 -34.18 -2.31
N SER A 445 13.34 -34.32 -3.42
CA SER A 445 12.34 -33.35 -3.89
C SER A 445 10.95 -33.97 -3.90
N ILE A 446 9.97 -33.18 -3.44
CA ILE A 446 8.55 -33.47 -3.58
C ILE A 446 7.83 -32.21 -4.07
N SER A 447 6.90 -32.38 -5.00
CA SER A 447 6.04 -31.32 -5.51
C SER A 447 4.56 -31.64 -5.29
N TYR A 448 3.79 -30.61 -4.96
CA TYR A 448 2.34 -30.66 -4.79
C TYR A 448 1.70 -29.53 -5.60
N THR A 449 0.68 -29.84 -6.40
CA THR A 449 -0.06 -28.85 -7.18
C THR A 449 -1.42 -28.62 -6.52
N ASP A 450 -1.58 -27.44 -5.95
CA ASP A 450 -2.84 -26.95 -5.43
C ASP A 450 -3.67 -26.32 -6.56
N LYS A 451 -4.99 -26.54 -6.55
CA LYS A 451 -5.91 -26.04 -7.57
C LYS A 451 -6.75 -24.85 -7.10
N VAL A 452 -6.92 -24.68 -5.79
CA VAL A 452 -7.76 -23.63 -5.23
C VAL A 452 -7.04 -23.07 -4.02
N HIS A 453 -6.71 -21.78 -4.06
CA HIS A 453 -6.01 -21.13 -2.96
C HIS A 453 -6.57 -19.74 -2.68
N LEU A 454 -6.04 -19.08 -1.65
CA LEU A 454 -6.51 -17.75 -1.21
C LEU A 454 -6.49 -16.70 -2.33
N TYR A 455 -5.50 -16.74 -3.21
CA TYR A 455 -5.28 -15.73 -4.26
C TYR A 455 -5.99 -15.98 -5.61
N GLY A 456 -6.74 -17.08 -5.77
CA GLY A 456 -7.36 -17.42 -7.06
C GLY A 456 -7.53 -18.93 -7.30
N ASP A 457 -8.05 -19.27 -8.49
CA ASP A 457 -8.26 -20.64 -8.96
C ASP A 457 -7.17 -21.12 -9.94
N ASP A 458 -6.08 -20.35 -10.04
CA ASP A 458 -4.92 -20.77 -10.82
C ASP A 458 -4.18 -21.89 -10.07
N THR A 459 -3.55 -22.79 -10.82
CA THR A 459 -2.78 -23.88 -10.21
C THR A 459 -1.51 -23.33 -9.58
N ARG A 460 -1.26 -23.69 -8.32
CA ARG A 460 -0.05 -23.32 -7.58
C ARG A 460 0.78 -24.55 -7.24
N ASP A 461 2.01 -24.56 -7.73
CA ASP A 461 2.98 -25.61 -7.40
C ASP A 461 3.77 -25.25 -6.14
N SER A 462 3.77 -26.16 -5.17
CA SER A 462 4.59 -26.13 -3.97
C SER A 462 5.64 -27.23 -4.06
N GLU A 463 6.92 -26.85 -4.17
CA GLU A 463 8.05 -27.79 -4.15
C GLU A 463 8.83 -27.63 -2.84
N THR A 464 9.26 -28.75 -2.24
CA THR A 464 10.18 -28.75 -1.08
C THR A 464 11.33 -29.70 -1.33
N ARG A 465 12.54 -29.28 -0.93
CA ARG A 465 13.78 -30.07 -1.04
C ARG A 465 14.51 -30.19 0.27
N ILE A 466 15.09 -31.36 0.54
CA ILE A 466 15.96 -31.61 1.71
C ILE A 466 17.20 -32.39 1.30
N LYS A 467 18.30 -32.17 2.02
CA LYS A 467 19.58 -32.85 1.72
C LYS A 467 19.65 -34.21 2.41
N VAL A 468 20.30 -35.17 1.75
CA VAL A 468 20.58 -36.49 2.32
C VAL A 468 21.96 -36.46 2.97
N SER A 469 22.00 -36.80 4.26
CA SER A 469 23.26 -36.89 5.02
C SER A 469 23.92 -38.26 4.85
N GLY A 470 25.26 -38.29 4.96
CA GLY A 470 26.04 -39.52 5.07
C GLY A 470 25.65 -40.34 6.32
N SER A 471 25.96 -41.63 6.31
CA SER A 471 25.57 -42.57 7.38
C SER A 471 25.90 -42.03 8.77
N VAL A 472 24.87 -41.88 9.62
CA VAL A 472 25.03 -41.38 10.99
C VAL A 472 25.67 -42.46 11.86
N ASN A 473 26.89 -42.20 12.34
CA ASN A 473 27.42 -42.90 13.52
C ASN A 473 26.53 -42.55 14.72
N SER A 474 25.81 -43.55 15.25
CA SER A 474 24.99 -43.44 16.46
C SER A 474 25.84 -43.29 17.73
N GLY A 475 26.57 -42.17 17.84
CA GLY A 475 27.23 -41.73 19.05
C GLY A 475 26.51 -40.50 19.60
N VAL A 476 25.90 -40.63 20.78
CA VAL A 476 25.31 -39.49 21.50
C VAL A 476 26.44 -38.53 21.90
N THR A 477 26.63 -37.44 21.15
CA THR A 477 27.35 -36.27 21.66
C THR A 477 26.33 -35.39 22.37
N ALA A 478 26.33 -35.46 23.69
CA ALA A 478 25.68 -34.45 24.51
C ALA A 478 26.49 -33.15 24.33
N ASP A 479 26.00 -32.24 23.50
CA ASP A 479 26.50 -30.88 23.48
C ASP A 479 26.26 -30.27 24.87
N GLN A 480 27.33 -30.18 25.65
CA GLN A 480 27.34 -29.39 26.87
C GLN A 480 27.17 -27.92 26.47
N TYR A 481 25.95 -27.39 26.65
CA TYR A 481 25.70 -25.97 26.67
C TYR A 481 26.47 -25.33 27.85
N VAL A 482 27.72 -24.93 27.61
CA VAL A 482 28.45 -24.07 28.55
C VAL A 482 27.89 -22.65 28.40
N VAL A 483 26.80 -22.36 29.11
CA VAL A 483 26.30 -20.99 29.25
C VAL A 483 27.33 -20.22 30.09
N PHE A 484 28.02 -19.25 29.48
CA PHE A 484 28.89 -18.33 30.20
C PHE A 484 28.07 -17.62 31.30
N GLU A 485 28.38 -17.86 32.58
CA GLU A 485 27.74 -17.23 33.75
C GLU A 485 27.75 -15.68 33.63
N GLU A 486 28.80 -15.14 32.99
CA GLU A 486 28.98 -13.73 32.68
C GLU A 486 27.94 -13.20 31.66
N LEU A 487 27.58 -13.99 30.64
CA LEU A 487 26.55 -13.66 29.65
C LEU A 487 25.15 -13.65 30.28
N LEU A 488 24.85 -14.64 31.12
CA LEU A 488 23.56 -14.73 31.80
C LEU A 488 23.35 -13.54 32.76
N LYS A 489 24.40 -13.16 33.48
CA LYS A 489 24.39 -11.99 34.36
C LYS A 489 24.20 -10.69 33.57
N ALA A 490 24.85 -10.55 32.41
CA ALA A 490 24.69 -9.39 31.54
C ALA A 490 23.27 -9.29 30.95
N ARG A 491 22.70 -10.40 30.46
CA ARG A 491 21.30 -10.45 29.98
C ARG A 491 20.32 -10.05 31.08
N LYS A 492 20.49 -10.60 32.29
CA LYS A 492 19.67 -10.23 33.44
C LYS A 492 19.79 -8.74 33.77
N GLY A 493 21.01 -8.20 33.81
CA GLY A 493 21.25 -6.78 34.07
C GLY A 493 20.60 -5.88 33.02
N SER A 494 20.66 -6.26 31.75
CA SER A 494 20.02 -5.50 30.66
C SER A 494 18.51 -5.47 30.78
N VAL A 495 17.85 -6.60 31.07
CA VAL A 495 16.39 -6.66 31.25
C VAL A 495 15.94 -5.88 32.49
N GLU A 496 16.69 -5.97 33.61
CA GLU A 496 16.42 -5.17 34.80
C GLU A 496 16.54 -3.66 34.52
N ALA A 497 17.57 -3.24 33.78
CA ALA A 497 17.77 -1.85 33.40
C ALA A 497 16.67 -1.33 32.47
N GLU A 498 16.22 -2.13 31.51
CA GLU A 498 15.11 -1.78 30.62
C GLU A 498 13.82 -1.52 31.39
N ALA A 499 13.48 -2.37 32.35
CA ALA A 499 12.32 -2.17 33.21
C ALA A 499 12.45 -0.89 34.06
N LEU A 500 13.65 -0.58 34.55
CA LEU A 500 13.92 0.62 35.34
C LEU A 500 13.83 1.91 34.50
N VAL A 501 14.36 1.89 33.26
CA VAL A 501 14.23 2.99 32.30
C VAL A 501 12.77 3.22 31.94
N GLY A 502 12.01 2.15 31.63
CA GLY A 502 10.58 2.25 31.35
C GLY A 502 9.79 2.85 32.52
N LEU A 503 10.06 2.40 33.75
CA LEU A 503 9.45 2.97 34.95
C LEU A 503 9.86 4.44 35.17
N GLY A 504 11.12 4.78 34.89
CA GLY A 504 11.63 6.15 34.95
C GLY A 504 10.92 7.07 33.95
N SER A 505 10.64 6.59 32.73
CA SER A 505 9.85 7.32 31.74
C SER A 505 8.44 7.62 32.24
N ILE A 506 7.75 6.61 32.79
CA ILE A 506 6.40 6.78 33.35
C ILE A 506 6.41 7.84 34.47
N TYR A 507 7.42 7.80 35.36
CA TYR A 507 7.54 8.83 36.39
C TYR A 507 7.78 10.22 35.82
N LYS A 508 8.54 10.32 34.74
CA LYS A 508 8.81 11.59 34.07
C LYS A 508 7.55 12.16 33.42
N ASP A 509 6.75 11.32 32.77
CA ASP A 509 5.46 11.72 32.18
C ASP A 509 4.46 12.17 33.25
N MET A 510 4.54 11.60 34.45
CA MET A 510 3.76 12.03 35.62
C MET A 510 4.32 13.29 36.32
N GLY A 511 5.40 13.88 35.82
CA GLY A 511 6.06 15.06 36.40
C GLY A 511 6.87 14.78 37.68
N LEU A 512 7.25 13.52 37.93
CA LEU A 512 8.01 13.08 39.10
C LEU A 512 9.52 12.96 38.78
N ASP A 513 10.15 14.06 38.41
CA ASP A 513 11.54 14.10 37.93
C ASP A 513 12.57 13.49 38.89
N LEU A 514 12.38 13.66 40.20
CA LEU A 514 13.30 13.09 41.21
C LEU A 514 13.26 11.56 41.20
N ARG A 515 12.06 10.97 41.14
CA ARG A 515 11.90 9.51 41.09
C ARG A 515 12.34 8.93 39.75
N ALA A 516 12.12 9.66 38.65
CA ALA A 516 12.66 9.29 37.36
C ALA A 516 14.20 9.25 37.37
N SER A 517 14.83 10.25 38.00
CA SER A 517 16.29 10.32 38.15
C SER A 517 16.85 9.21 39.05
N GLU A 518 16.16 8.86 40.12
CA GLU A 518 16.53 7.72 40.98
C GLU A 518 16.51 6.40 40.21
N ARG A 519 15.44 6.12 39.45
CA ARG A 519 15.34 4.89 38.63
C ARG A 519 16.36 4.86 37.51
N ALA A 520 16.65 6.01 36.90
CA ALA A 520 17.72 6.12 35.92
C ALA A 520 19.09 5.78 36.52
N ASN A 521 19.41 6.25 37.73
CA ASN A 521 20.67 5.89 38.39
C ASN A 521 20.76 4.38 38.70
N GLU A 522 19.66 3.78 39.18
CA GLU A 522 19.61 2.33 39.39
C GLU A 522 19.81 1.54 38.07
N ALA A 523 19.29 2.04 36.95
CA ALA A 523 19.50 1.44 35.63
C ALA A 523 20.98 1.56 35.18
N LEU A 524 21.59 2.74 35.38
CA LEU A 524 23.01 2.98 35.08
C LEU A 524 23.93 1.99 35.84
N ASP A 525 23.66 1.74 37.12
CA ASP A 525 24.43 0.78 37.93
C ASP A 525 24.38 -0.66 37.38
N LYS A 526 23.30 -1.02 36.67
CA LYS A 526 23.12 -2.36 36.09
C LYS A 526 23.81 -2.52 34.74
N ILE A 527 23.88 -1.45 33.94
CA ILE A 527 24.43 -1.48 32.58
C ILE A 527 25.92 -1.12 32.50
N ASP A 528 26.45 -0.31 33.42
CA ASP A 528 27.87 0.07 33.41
C ASP A 528 28.82 -1.17 33.42
N PRO A 529 28.56 -2.23 34.20
CA PRO A 529 29.35 -3.47 34.13
C PRO A 529 29.30 -4.17 32.77
N ILE A 530 28.19 -4.04 32.03
CA ILE A 530 28.01 -4.63 30.69
C ILE A 530 28.90 -3.89 29.69
N ILE A 531 28.91 -2.56 29.74
CA ILE A 531 29.71 -1.69 28.86
C ILE A 531 31.21 -1.84 29.14
N VAL A 532 31.61 -1.99 30.41
CA VAL A 532 33.01 -2.22 30.79
C VAL A 532 33.51 -3.58 30.26
N ASN A 533 32.68 -4.63 30.35
CA ASN A 533 33.04 -5.99 29.91
C ASN A 533 32.69 -6.29 28.44
N ARG A 534 32.45 -5.26 27.62
CA ARG A 534 31.98 -5.38 26.23
C ARG A 534 32.76 -6.36 25.34
N ALA A 535 34.07 -6.52 25.54
CA ALA A 535 34.90 -7.40 24.71
C ALA A 535 34.56 -8.88 24.84
N LYS A 536 33.84 -9.28 25.90
CA LYS A 536 33.46 -10.68 26.17
C LYS A 536 31.99 -10.97 25.88
N LEU A 537 31.21 -9.97 25.49
CA LEU A 537 29.76 -10.05 25.36
C LEU A 537 29.35 -9.92 23.88
N PRO A 538 28.21 -10.51 23.48
CA PRO A 538 27.66 -10.34 22.13
C PRO A 538 27.42 -8.86 21.81
N GLY A 539 27.65 -8.47 20.55
CA GLY A 539 27.47 -7.09 20.07
C GLY A 539 26.09 -6.53 20.42
N ASP A 540 25.02 -7.25 20.09
CA ASP A 540 23.62 -6.84 20.29
C ASP A 540 23.32 -6.45 21.75
N LEU A 541 23.87 -7.22 22.72
CA LEU A 541 23.67 -6.95 24.14
C LEU A 541 24.42 -5.70 24.60
N VAL A 542 25.59 -5.45 24.02
CA VAL A 542 26.36 -4.24 24.29
C VAL A 542 25.68 -3.03 23.66
N GLU A 543 25.16 -3.15 22.44
CA GLU A 543 24.37 -2.10 21.78
C GLU A 543 23.14 -1.72 22.61
N GLN A 544 22.39 -2.71 23.09
CA GLN A 544 21.24 -2.47 23.98
C GLN A 544 21.67 -1.80 25.30
N ALA A 545 22.82 -2.17 25.87
CA ALA A 545 23.32 -1.53 27.10
C ALA A 545 23.71 -0.07 26.89
N PHE A 546 24.33 0.27 25.75
CA PHE A 546 24.57 1.66 25.39
C PHE A 546 23.26 2.42 25.20
N LYS A 547 22.26 1.80 24.57
CA LYS A 547 20.94 2.40 24.40
C LYS A 547 20.28 2.80 25.71
N LEU A 548 20.20 1.84 26.63
CA LEU A 548 19.65 2.07 27.96
C LEU A 548 20.44 3.12 28.75
N LYS A 549 21.74 3.28 28.46
CA LYS A 549 22.59 4.29 29.11
C LYS A 549 22.22 5.69 28.74
N TRP A 550 22.19 6.03 27.45
CA TRP A 550 21.83 7.39 27.06
C TRP A 550 20.36 7.68 27.38
N GLU A 551 19.45 6.69 27.28
CA GLU A 551 18.05 6.86 27.71
C GLU A 551 17.94 7.20 29.20
N SER A 552 18.73 6.52 30.05
CA SER A 552 18.82 6.85 31.48
C SER A 552 19.36 8.27 31.72
N GLU A 553 20.35 8.70 30.93
CA GLU A 553 20.90 10.07 30.99
C GLU A 553 19.88 11.13 30.55
N LEU A 554 19.06 10.84 29.53
CA LEU A 554 17.95 11.68 29.09
C LEU A 554 16.84 11.78 30.16
N LEU A 555 16.54 10.69 30.87
CA LEU A 555 15.61 10.71 32.00
C LEU A 555 16.10 11.65 33.13
N LYS A 556 17.42 11.79 33.29
CA LYS A 556 18.03 12.72 34.25
C LYS A 556 18.13 14.17 33.76
N ASN A 557 17.75 14.45 32.51
CA ASN A 557 18.02 15.72 31.82
C ASN A 557 19.52 16.03 31.67
N ASP A 558 20.38 15.01 31.71
CA ASP A 558 21.82 15.17 31.49
C ASP A 558 22.16 14.93 30.02
N PHE A 559 21.89 15.95 29.21
CA PHE A 559 22.08 15.89 27.76
C PHE A 559 23.53 15.84 27.33
N THR A 560 24.44 16.41 28.14
CA THR A 560 25.87 16.41 27.82
C THR A 560 26.42 14.98 27.94
N SER A 561 26.04 14.27 29.00
CA SER A 561 26.40 12.85 29.18
C SER A 561 25.76 11.98 28.12
N ALA A 562 24.45 12.15 27.85
CA ALA A 562 23.73 11.41 26.80
C ALA A 562 24.41 11.55 25.43
N MET A 563 24.75 12.78 25.03
CA MET A 563 25.46 13.04 23.79
C MET A 563 26.85 12.39 23.77
N ALA A 564 27.59 12.45 24.87
CA ALA A 564 28.91 11.81 24.97
C ALA A 564 28.81 10.29 24.83
N THR A 565 27.78 9.67 25.41
CA THR A 565 27.49 8.23 25.29
C THR A 565 27.15 7.86 23.84
N CYS A 566 26.28 8.62 23.15
CA CYS A 566 25.96 8.37 21.74
C CYS A 566 27.18 8.52 20.81
N LEU A 567 28.03 9.52 21.04
CA LEU A 567 29.26 9.72 20.26
C LEU A 567 30.30 8.62 20.54
N ALA A 568 30.43 8.19 21.80
CA ALA A 568 31.28 7.06 22.15
C ALA A 568 30.77 5.77 21.50
N PHE A 569 29.45 5.56 21.47
CA PHE A 569 28.82 4.44 20.80
C PHE A 569 29.10 4.43 19.30
N ASN A 570 28.91 5.56 18.61
CA ASN A 570 29.20 5.67 17.17
C ASN A 570 30.66 5.35 16.83
N ARG A 571 31.62 5.80 17.65
CA ARG A 571 33.05 5.48 17.45
C ARG A 571 33.37 4.00 17.61
N LEU A 572 32.60 3.29 18.44
CA LEU A 572 32.79 1.87 18.71
C LEU A 572 32.00 0.99 17.73
N TYR A 573 30.86 1.47 17.23
CA TYR A 573 29.93 0.77 16.35
C TYR A 573 29.46 1.68 15.20
N PRO A 574 30.32 2.02 14.22
CA PRO A 574 29.97 2.94 13.13
C PRO A 574 28.86 2.42 12.20
N GLU A 575 28.68 1.09 12.12
CA GLU A 575 27.65 0.44 11.31
C GLU A 575 26.27 0.45 11.99
N SER A 576 26.19 0.77 13.30
CA SER A 576 24.93 0.71 14.04
C SER A 576 24.09 1.97 13.83
N VAL A 577 22.86 1.79 13.35
CA VAL A 577 21.89 2.86 13.08
C VAL A 577 21.39 3.55 14.36
N LEU A 578 21.59 2.94 15.53
CA LEU A 578 21.08 3.44 16.81
C LEU A 578 21.70 4.78 17.23
N ALA A 579 22.96 5.03 16.85
CA ALA A 579 23.66 6.28 17.21
C ALA A 579 23.02 7.50 16.55
N ASP A 580 22.70 7.36 15.27
CA ASP A 580 22.04 8.38 14.45
C ASP A 580 20.64 8.71 15.00
N GLN A 581 19.82 7.67 15.25
CA GLN A 581 18.49 7.83 15.84
C GLN A 581 18.53 8.48 17.24
N ALA A 582 19.50 8.12 18.07
CA ALA A 582 19.65 8.69 19.41
C ALA A 582 20.02 10.18 19.38
N LEU A 583 20.91 10.60 18.49
CA LEU A 583 21.25 12.01 18.33
C LEU A 583 20.08 12.81 17.73
N MET A 584 19.34 12.22 16.80
CA MET A 584 18.13 12.84 16.24
C MET A 584 17.04 13.05 17.30
N THR A 585 16.77 12.04 18.14
CA THR A 585 15.80 12.15 19.23
C THR A 585 16.24 13.15 20.29
N LEU A 586 17.53 13.18 20.63
CA LEU A 586 18.12 14.18 21.52
C LEU A 586 17.92 15.61 20.95
N GLY A 587 18.25 15.84 19.68
CA GLY A 587 18.08 17.12 19.01
C GLY A 587 16.62 17.62 19.02
N ARG A 588 15.65 16.72 18.79
CA ARG A 588 14.21 17.04 18.86
C ARG A 588 13.81 17.45 20.27
N SER A 589 14.24 16.69 21.28
CA SER A 589 13.91 16.99 22.68
C SER A 589 14.46 18.35 23.16
N LEU A 590 15.64 18.74 22.69
CA LEU A 590 16.23 20.06 22.99
C LEU A 590 15.50 21.19 22.25
N ALA A 591 15.10 20.96 21.00
CA ALA A 591 14.33 21.92 20.21
C ALA A 591 12.94 22.20 20.83
N ASP A 592 12.28 21.17 21.36
CA ASP A 592 10.98 21.31 22.02
C ASP A 592 11.07 22.09 23.34
N ARG A 593 12.23 22.04 24.02
CA ARG A 593 12.52 22.81 25.23
C ARG A 593 12.93 24.26 24.98
N GLY A 594 13.09 24.66 23.72
CA GLY A 594 13.57 25.99 23.35
C GLY A 594 15.09 26.16 23.48
N GLU A 595 15.84 25.07 23.71
CA GLU A 595 17.31 25.09 23.80
C GLU A 595 17.93 25.01 22.39
N TYR A 596 17.61 26.00 21.55
CA TYR A 596 17.89 25.98 20.11
C TYR A 596 19.37 25.79 19.77
N LYS A 597 20.28 26.47 20.49
CA LYS A 597 21.73 26.35 20.24
C LYS A 597 22.23 24.93 20.45
N GLN A 598 21.86 24.30 21.56
CA GLN A 598 22.27 22.92 21.85
C GLN A 598 21.64 21.95 20.84
N ALA A 599 20.38 22.16 20.45
CA ALA A 599 19.73 21.37 19.40
C ALA A 599 20.48 21.46 18.07
N THR A 600 20.88 22.66 17.63
CA THR A 600 21.67 22.82 16.39
C THR A 600 23.04 22.15 16.46
N GLU A 601 23.71 22.18 17.62
CA GLU A 601 24.99 21.50 17.82
C GLU A 601 24.82 19.98 17.75
N VAL A 602 23.78 19.42 18.38
CA VAL A 602 23.50 17.97 18.34
C VAL A 602 23.20 17.52 16.91
N TYR A 603 22.35 18.23 16.17
CA TYR A 603 22.09 17.90 14.77
C TYR A 603 23.32 18.07 13.89
N ALA A 604 24.18 19.07 14.16
CA ALA A 604 25.45 19.22 13.42
C ALA A 604 26.38 18.02 13.66
N ARG A 605 26.36 17.41 14.85
CA ARG A 605 27.13 16.17 15.11
C ARG A 605 26.62 14.97 14.32
N VAL A 606 25.33 14.91 13.99
CA VAL A 606 24.78 13.86 13.10
C VAL A 606 25.44 13.95 11.71
N LEU A 607 25.70 15.16 11.22
CA LEU A 607 26.33 15.38 9.92
C LEU A 607 27.83 15.03 9.90
N GLU A 608 28.47 14.97 11.07
CA GLU A 608 29.87 14.61 11.22
C GLU A 608 30.10 13.10 11.38
N LEU A 609 29.03 12.28 11.41
CA LEU A 609 29.14 10.83 11.50
C LEU A 609 29.71 10.25 10.18
N GLU A 610 30.31 9.06 10.24
CA GLU A 610 30.92 8.42 9.06
C GLU A 610 29.85 7.96 8.05
N ASN A 611 28.71 7.42 8.50
CA ASN A 611 27.60 6.96 7.66
C ASN A 611 26.20 7.41 8.19
N PRO A 612 25.87 8.71 8.17
CA PRO A 612 24.60 9.20 8.69
C PRO A 612 23.45 8.92 7.71
N ILE A 613 22.54 8.00 8.09
CA ILE A 613 21.30 7.75 7.34
C ILE A 613 20.38 8.99 7.42
N SER A 614 20.33 9.64 8.58
CA SER A 614 19.46 10.80 8.84
C SER A 614 20.12 12.14 8.51
N ALA A 615 21.21 12.18 7.73
CA ALA A 615 21.92 13.43 7.44
C ALA A 615 21.05 14.51 6.79
N ALA A 616 20.24 14.11 5.81
CA ALA A 616 19.34 15.04 5.13
C ALA A 616 18.26 15.58 6.10
N GLU A 617 17.73 14.72 6.97
CA GLU A 617 16.80 15.15 8.01
C GLU A 617 17.48 16.09 9.01
N ALA A 618 18.65 15.75 9.53
CA ALA A 618 19.39 16.56 10.49
C ALA A 618 19.66 17.97 9.92
N GLN A 619 20.11 18.06 8.67
CA GLN A 619 20.37 19.33 7.99
C GLN A 619 19.08 20.16 7.83
N PHE A 620 17.95 19.51 7.51
CA PHE A 620 16.64 20.15 7.47
C PHE A 620 16.18 20.65 8.85
N ARG A 621 16.30 19.82 9.89
CA ARG A 621 15.94 20.14 11.28
C ARG A 621 16.77 21.29 11.85
N ILE A 622 18.05 21.43 11.47
CA ILE A 622 18.85 22.62 11.79
C ILE A 622 18.18 23.88 11.26
N GLY A 623 17.69 23.85 10.02
CA GLY A 623 16.93 24.95 9.44
C GLY A 623 15.67 25.28 10.22
N GLU A 624 14.88 24.26 10.61
CA GLU A 624 13.66 24.46 11.42
C GLU A 624 13.95 25.06 12.79
N VAL A 625 14.98 24.56 13.48
CA VAL A 625 15.39 25.07 14.79
C VAL A 625 15.84 26.53 14.69
N LEU A 626 16.65 26.87 13.69
CA LEU A 626 17.10 28.25 13.47
C LEU A 626 15.95 29.19 13.09
N ALA A 627 14.97 28.70 12.32
CA ALA A 627 13.78 29.46 11.97
C ALA A 627 12.94 29.77 13.21
N LYS A 628 12.70 28.75 14.06
CA LYS A 628 11.97 28.90 15.31
C LYS A 628 12.70 29.81 16.30
N GLU A 629 14.03 29.71 16.40
CA GLU A 629 14.84 30.64 17.18
C GLU A 629 14.68 32.09 16.68
N ALA A 630 14.69 32.30 15.36
CA ALA A 630 14.49 33.62 14.77
C ALA A 630 13.10 34.20 15.07
N GLU A 631 12.05 33.38 15.01
CA GLU A 631 10.68 33.74 15.36
C GLU A 631 10.55 34.12 16.84
N ASP A 632 11.00 33.25 17.75
CA ASP A 632 10.92 33.47 19.20
C ASP A 632 11.72 34.69 19.65
N LEU A 633 12.92 34.89 19.12
CA LEU A 633 13.72 36.09 19.39
C LEU A 633 13.01 37.36 18.90
N THR A 634 12.22 37.28 17.82
CA THR A 634 11.51 38.43 17.25
C THR A 634 10.24 38.72 18.04
N ALA A 635 9.47 37.69 18.40
CA ALA A 635 8.33 37.82 19.29
C ALA A 635 8.73 38.42 20.67
N ALA A 636 9.83 37.94 21.27
CA ALA A 636 10.35 38.48 22.52
C ALA A 636 10.87 39.93 22.39
N ALA A 637 11.26 40.36 21.19
CA ALA A 637 11.66 41.74 20.94
C ALA A 637 10.45 42.69 20.75
N ASP A 638 9.32 42.15 20.29
CA ASP A 638 8.08 42.89 20.01
C ASP A 638 7.19 43.14 21.25
N GLU A 639 7.40 42.43 22.37
CA GLU A 639 6.70 42.65 23.66
C GLU A 639 6.78 44.11 24.18
N HIS A 640 7.73 44.90 23.70
CA HIS A 640 7.86 46.33 24.04
C HIS A 640 6.95 47.27 23.22
N ASN A 641 6.07 46.76 22.37
CA ASN A 641 4.94 47.48 21.74
C ASN A 641 5.30 48.83 21.11
N SER A 642 6.51 48.93 20.53
CA SER A 642 6.95 50.12 19.82
C SER A 642 6.73 49.91 18.33
N LYS A 643 6.04 50.87 17.68
CA LYS A 643 5.82 50.93 16.22
C LYS A 643 7.11 50.80 15.38
N TRP A 644 8.24 51.06 16.03
CA TRP A 644 9.60 50.84 15.55
C TRP A 644 10.27 50.01 16.64
N GLY A 645 10.55 48.72 16.44
CA GLY A 645 11.12 47.85 17.51
C GLY A 645 12.39 48.45 18.14
N LYS A 646 12.97 47.83 19.17
CA LYS A 646 14.16 48.37 19.90
C LYS A 646 15.32 48.88 19.00
N ALA A 647 15.41 48.43 17.75
CA ALA A 647 16.41 48.82 16.75
C ALA A 647 15.89 49.74 15.60
N GLY A 648 14.67 50.27 15.67
CA GLY A 648 14.10 51.12 14.60
C GLY A 648 13.61 50.35 13.36
N LEU A 649 13.62 49.01 13.39
CA LEU A 649 13.14 48.15 12.33
C LEU A 649 11.69 47.71 12.63
N ASN A 650 10.90 47.50 11.58
CA ASN A 650 9.59 46.85 11.72
C ASN A 650 9.82 45.35 12.06
N ALA A 651 8.83 44.71 12.71
CA ALA A 651 8.91 43.30 13.13
C ALA A 651 9.22 42.34 11.96
N ALA A 652 8.64 42.59 10.78
CA ALA A 652 8.83 41.78 9.58
C ALA A 652 10.27 41.81 9.05
N THR A 653 10.90 42.99 8.99
CA THR A 653 12.28 43.19 8.54
C THR A 653 13.29 42.67 9.58
N ALA A 654 12.94 42.74 10.88
CA ALA A 654 13.74 42.13 11.94
C ALA A 654 13.74 40.60 11.83
N LEU A 655 12.56 39.99 11.61
CA LEU A 655 12.41 38.56 11.38
C LEU A 655 13.18 38.12 10.13
N GLN A 656 13.02 38.85 9.02
CA GLN A 656 13.72 38.60 7.76
C GLN A 656 15.24 38.53 7.94
N THR A 657 15.81 39.51 8.65
CA THR A 657 17.27 39.54 8.89
C THR A 657 17.72 38.33 9.69
N ARG A 658 16.93 37.95 10.71
CA ARG A 658 17.22 36.82 11.60
C ARG A 658 17.00 35.45 10.97
N MET A 659 16.19 35.35 9.92
CA MET A 659 15.92 34.11 9.19
C MET A 659 17.10 33.67 8.30
N SER A 660 18.06 34.56 7.99
CA SER A 660 19.18 34.28 7.09
C SER A 660 19.96 32.98 7.39
N PRO A 661 20.29 32.63 8.65
CA PRO A 661 20.96 31.37 8.97
C PRO A 661 20.09 30.14 8.66
N ALA A 662 18.78 30.22 8.90
CA ALA A 662 17.83 29.14 8.60
C ALA A 662 17.73 28.89 7.10
N ILE A 663 17.66 29.95 6.29
CA ILE A 663 17.62 29.85 4.81
C ILE A 663 18.90 29.23 4.26
N ASN A 664 20.06 29.57 4.83
CA ASN A 664 21.32 28.93 4.43
C ASN A 664 21.35 27.44 4.80
N ALA A 665 20.75 27.05 5.94
CA ALA A 665 20.64 25.66 6.35
C ALA A 665 19.71 24.87 5.40
N TYR A 666 18.55 25.40 5.05
CA TYR A 666 17.66 24.80 4.05
C TYR A 666 18.29 24.72 2.66
N ARG A 667 19.08 25.73 2.28
CA ARG A 667 19.83 25.70 1.02
C ARG A 667 20.82 24.55 0.97
N LYS A 668 21.54 24.31 2.08
CA LYS A 668 22.44 23.18 2.19
C LYS A 668 21.70 21.84 2.10
N THR A 669 20.49 21.72 2.65
CA THR A 669 19.70 20.49 2.58
C THR A 669 19.51 20.02 1.14
N TYR A 670 18.98 20.86 0.25
CA TYR A 670 18.71 20.43 -1.12
C TYR A 670 19.96 20.40 -2.00
N GLN A 671 21.01 21.19 -1.69
CA GLN A 671 22.27 21.15 -2.43
C GLN A 671 23.12 19.92 -2.11
N SER A 672 23.13 19.50 -0.85
CA SER A 672 23.91 18.35 -0.38
C SER A 672 23.16 17.03 -0.48
N TYR A 673 21.81 17.07 -0.43
CA TYR A 673 20.96 15.87 -0.44
C TYR A 673 19.77 15.99 -1.41
N PRO A 674 19.97 16.17 -2.73
CA PRO A 674 18.87 16.37 -3.69
C PRO A 674 17.83 15.24 -3.72
N GLU A 675 18.25 13.99 -3.51
CA GLU A 675 17.38 12.81 -3.55
C GLU A 675 16.50 12.65 -2.30
N SER A 676 16.72 13.45 -1.26
CA SER A 676 15.98 13.33 -0.01
C SER A 676 14.57 13.90 -0.12
N SER A 677 13.60 13.25 0.53
CA SER A 677 12.24 13.80 0.71
C SER A 677 12.25 15.19 1.34
N TYR A 678 13.22 15.48 2.22
CA TYR A 678 13.37 16.78 2.88
C TYR A 678 13.94 17.88 1.97
N ALA A 679 14.56 17.53 0.85
CA ALA A 679 15.14 18.52 -0.07
C ALA A 679 14.06 19.39 -0.72
N ALA A 680 12.97 18.76 -1.16
CA ALA A 680 11.83 19.44 -1.74
C ALA A 680 11.20 20.42 -0.72
N GLU A 681 10.93 19.95 0.51
CA GLU A 681 10.36 20.81 1.56
C GLU A 681 11.30 21.99 1.91
N ALA A 682 12.61 21.73 2.04
CA ALA A 682 13.61 22.77 2.28
C ALA A 682 13.58 23.84 1.19
N LEU A 683 13.53 23.43 -0.08
CA LEU A 683 13.46 24.32 -1.23
C LEU A 683 12.17 25.15 -1.20
N GLY A 684 11.03 24.54 -0.85
CA GLY A 684 9.75 25.24 -0.66
C GLY A 684 9.83 26.34 0.42
N ARG A 685 10.50 26.07 1.56
CA ARG A 685 10.71 27.08 2.62
C ARG A 685 11.61 28.23 2.16
N VAL A 686 12.63 27.94 1.36
CA VAL A 686 13.51 28.97 0.75
C VAL A 686 12.73 29.83 -0.24
N VAL A 687 11.91 29.22 -1.10
CA VAL A 687 11.05 29.93 -2.05
C VAL A 687 10.09 30.86 -1.31
N ARG A 688 9.39 30.37 -0.28
CA ARG A 688 8.46 31.17 0.53
C ARG A 688 9.15 32.41 1.10
N HIS A 689 10.35 32.24 1.65
CA HIS A 689 11.15 33.36 2.14
C HIS A 689 11.48 34.37 1.03
N TYR A 690 11.87 33.92 -0.16
CA TYR A 690 12.14 34.85 -1.26
C TYR A 690 10.90 35.61 -1.76
N VAL A 691 9.74 34.97 -1.71
CA VAL A 691 8.47 35.63 -2.02
C VAL A 691 8.10 36.67 -0.96
N GLU A 692 8.26 36.35 0.33
CA GLU A 692 8.02 37.28 1.45
C GLU A 692 8.98 38.47 1.47
N THR A 693 10.19 38.29 0.93
CA THR A 693 11.24 39.32 0.86
C THR A 693 11.24 40.13 -0.43
N ASP A 694 10.17 40.02 -1.23
CA ASP A 694 9.99 40.67 -2.53
C ASP A 694 11.14 40.40 -3.53
N SER A 695 11.92 39.34 -3.33
CA SER A 695 13.03 38.93 -4.19
C SER A 695 12.53 38.05 -5.34
N PHE A 696 11.60 38.60 -6.12
CA PHE A 696 10.79 37.86 -7.11
C PHE A 696 11.62 37.16 -8.19
N ALA A 697 12.70 37.77 -8.67
CA ALA A 697 13.55 37.16 -9.70
C ALA A 697 14.26 35.88 -9.19
N GLN A 698 14.70 35.87 -7.93
CA GLN A 698 15.32 34.70 -7.31
C GLN A 698 14.28 33.63 -6.98
N ALA A 699 13.09 34.05 -6.53
CA ALA A 699 11.96 33.14 -6.30
C ALA A 699 11.53 32.44 -7.59
N ALA A 700 11.41 33.16 -8.71
CA ALA A 700 11.03 32.59 -10.00
C ALA A 700 12.03 31.54 -10.50
N GLY A 701 13.34 31.81 -10.39
CA GLY A 701 14.38 30.84 -10.78
C GLY A 701 14.37 29.57 -9.91
N LEU A 702 14.13 29.70 -8.60
CA LEU A 702 14.00 28.54 -7.71
C LEU A 702 12.70 27.77 -7.92
N LEU A 703 11.60 28.46 -8.23
CA LEU A 703 10.34 27.82 -8.61
C LEU A 703 10.52 26.98 -9.87
N GLU A 704 11.26 27.48 -10.87
CA GLU A 704 11.56 26.70 -12.07
C GLU A 704 12.36 25.43 -11.74
N SER A 705 13.36 25.51 -10.85
CA SER A 705 14.11 24.32 -10.41
C SER A 705 13.25 23.34 -9.60
N VAL A 706 12.30 23.82 -8.77
CA VAL A 706 11.36 22.95 -8.03
C VAL A 706 10.62 22.03 -8.99
N PHE A 707 10.03 22.57 -10.07
CA PHE A 707 9.23 21.76 -10.99
C PHE A 707 10.07 20.91 -11.94
N ALA A 708 11.34 21.28 -12.17
CA ALA A 708 12.27 20.49 -12.97
C ALA A 708 12.85 19.30 -12.20
N GLU A 709 13.27 19.52 -10.95
CA GLU A 709 13.96 18.53 -10.12
C GLU A 709 12.97 17.69 -9.28
N TYR A 710 11.83 18.28 -8.88
CA TYR A 710 10.83 17.64 -8.01
C TYR A 710 9.43 17.67 -8.63
N PRO A 711 9.18 16.98 -9.76
CA PRO A 711 7.90 17.02 -10.49
C PRO A 711 6.71 16.40 -9.73
N ASP A 712 6.97 15.76 -8.60
CA ASP A 712 5.99 15.02 -7.79
C ASP A 712 6.08 15.30 -6.28
N ALA A 713 6.39 16.55 -5.91
CA ALA A 713 6.34 16.95 -4.51
C ALA A 713 4.89 17.29 -4.07
N ALA A 714 4.53 16.95 -2.83
CA ALA A 714 3.16 17.14 -2.32
C ALA A 714 2.73 18.62 -2.23
N PHE A 715 3.68 19.55 -2.12
CA PHE A 715 3.42 21.00 -1.96
C PHE A 715 3.45 21.78 -3.29
N LEU A 716 3.49 21.09 -4.44
CA LEU A 716 3.57 21.74 -5.75
C LEU A 716 2.33 22.60 -6.07
N ASP A 717 1.17 22.28 -5.50
CA ASP A 717 -0.05 23.08 -5.64
C ASP A 717 0.11 24.49 -5.02
N GLU A 718 0.68 24.57 -3.80
CA GLU A 718 1.07 25.84 -3.17
C GLU A 718 2.11 26.57 -4.03
N MET A 719 3.12 25.86 -4.56
CA MET A 719 4.17 26.46 -5.37
C MET A 719 3.67 27.02 -6.70
N LEU A 720 2.69 26.39 -7.34
CA LEU A 720 2.06 26.95 -8.55
C LEU A 720 1.33 28.25 -8.25
N LEU A 721 0.62 28.34 -7.12
CA LEU A 721 -0.02 29.58 -6.70
C LEU A 721 1.03 30.67 -6.39
N LEU A 722 2.09 30.32 -5.65
CA LEU A 722 3.19 31.25 -5.37
C LEU A 722 3.87 31.72 -6.66
N TRP A 723 4.10 30.83 -7.63
CA TRP A 723 4.67 31.20 -8.92
C TRP A 723 3.78 32.15 -9.70
N ALA A 724 2.47 31.88 -9.75
CA ALA A 724 1.53 32.80 -10.37
C ALA A 724 1.58 34.19 -9.72
N ASN A 725 1.72 34.25 -8.39
CA ASN A 725 1.80 35.49 -7.64
C ASN A 725 3.10 36.26 -7.92
N VAL A 726 4.23 35.55 -7.96
CA VAL A 726 5.54 36.09 -8.31
C VAL A 726 5.53 36.62 -9.74
N ALA A 727 5.01 35.85 -10.70
CA ALA A 727 4.90 36.25 -12.10
C ALA A 727 4.02 37.50 -12.27
N PHE A 728 2.89 37.56 -11.57
CA PHE A 728 2.03 38.75 -11.57
C PHE A 728 2.73 39.98 -10.99
N ARG A 729 3.50 39.82 -9.91
CA ARG A 729 4.32 40.91 -9.33
C ARG A 729 5.45 41.35 -10.25
N MET A 730 5.93 40.46 -11.13
CA MET A 730 6.93 40.73 -12.15
C MET A 730 6.36 41.26 -13.46
N ASP A 731 5.06 41.56 -13.52
CA ASP A 731 4.34 42.02 -14.72
C ASP A 731 4.27 40.97 -15.87
N ASP A 732 4.57 39.70 -15.57
CA ASP A 732 4.42 38.59 -16.51
C ASP A 732 3.04 37.93 -16.34
N THR A 733 2.04 38.62 -16.88
CA THR A 733 0.63 38.16 -16.85
C THR A 733 0.40 36.87 -17.64
N ALA A 734 1.24 36.60 -18.67
CA ALA A 734 1.13 35.39 -19.48
C ALA A 734 1.54 34.15 -18.68
N THR A 735 2.70 34.21 -18.01
CA THR A 735 3.16 33.12 -17.14
C THR A 735 2.24 32.96 -15.94
N ALA A 736 1.78 34.06 -15.34
CA ALA A 736 0.83 34.00 -14.22
C ALA A 736 -0.45 33.24 -14.60
N LYS A 737 -1.05 33.54 -15.77
CA LYS A 737 -2.22 32.84 -16.28
C LYS A 737 -1.93 31.36 -16.54
N ALA A 738 -0.81 31.05 -17.18
CA ALA A 738 -0.42 29.67 -17.48
C ALA A 738 -0.29 28.82 -16.21
N LYS A 739 0.34 29.35 -15.15
CA LYS A 739 0.52 28.62 -13.89
C LYS A 739 -0.77 28.46 -13.09
N LEU A 740 -1.66 29.46 -13.12
CA LEU A 740 -3.01 29.31 -12.55
C LEU A 740 -3.83 28.25 -13.29
N GLN A 741 -3.77 28.22 -14.62
CA GLN A 741 -4.43 27.18 -15.42
C GLN A 741 -3.86 25.79 -15.12
N GLN A 742 -2.54 25.70 -14.97
CA GLN A 742 -1.87 24.46 -14.58
C GLN A 742 -2.35 23.98 -13.20
N LEU A 743 -2.45 24.87 -12.20
CA LEU A 743 -2.96 24.53 -10.87
C LEU A 743 -4.40 23.98 -10.93
N LEU A 744 -5.27 24.62 -11.71
CA LEU A 744 -6.66 24.20 -11.87
C LEU A 744 -6.80 22.86 -12.59
N PHE A 745 -5.83 22.52 -13.45
CA PHE A 745 -5.83 21.26 -14.20
C PHE A 745 -5.23 20.12 -13.37
N ASP A 746 -4.03 20.32 -12.82
CA ASP A 746 -3.26 19.29 -12.15
C ASP A 746 -3.83 18.96 -10.75
N TYR A 747 -4.39 19.96 -10.05
CA TYR A 747 -4.87 19.85 -8.66
C TYR A 747 -6.31 20.36 -8.47
N PRO A 748 -7.32 19.67 -9.00
CA PRO A 748 -8.71 20.14 -9.00
C PRO A 748 -9.37 20.19 -7.60
N THR A 749 -8.83 19.46 -6.63
CA THR A 749 -9.32 19.30 -5.24
C THR A 749 -8.58 20.20 -4.25
N SER A 750 -7.50 20.88 -4.67
CA SER A 750 -6.65 21.67 -3.79
C SER A 750 -7.41 22.85 -3.16
N GLN A 751 -7.04 23.18 -1.92
CA GLN A 751 -7.54 24.36 -1.20
C GLN A 751 -7.32 25.68 -1.96
N TYR A 752 -6.34 25.73 -2.86
CA TYR A 752 -5.97 26.93 -3.61
C TYR A 752 -6.80 27.15 -4.88
N VAL A 753 -7.66 26.20 -5.28
CA VAL A 753 -8.44 26.26 -6.53
C VAL A 753 -9.40 27.46 -6.57
N ALA A 754 -10.11 27.72 -5.46
CA ALA A 754 -11.04 28.83 -5.38
C ALA A 754 -10.33 30.19 -5.56
N GLU A 755 -9.16 30.33 -4.94
CA GLU A 755 -8.31 31.51 -5.07
C GLU A 755 -7.75 31.65 -6.48
N ALA A 756 -7.27 30.55 -7.07
CA ALA A 756 -6.74 30.51 -8.42
C ALA A 756 -7.77 30.92 -9.48
N ARG A 757 -9.02 30.42 -9.37
CA ARG A 757 -10.13 30.83 -10.25
C ARG A 757 -10.43 32.32 -10.14
N LYS A 758 -10.47 32.86 -8.92
CA LYS A 758 -10.73 34.29 -8.68
C LYS A 758 -9.64 35.16 -9.30
N ARG A 759 -8.37 34.80 -9.12
CA ARG A 759 -7.22 35.53 -9.69
C ARG A 759 -7.21 35.45 -11.21
N LEU A 760 -7.48 34.27 -11.78
CA LEU A 760 -7.54 34.08 -13.23
C LEU A 760 -8.66 34.90 -13.87
N ALA A 761 -9.86 34.94 -13.26
CA ALA A 761 -10.95 35.79 -13.72
C ALA A 761 -10.61 37.29 -13.67
N GLY A 762 -9.85 37.72 -12.65
CA GLY A 762 -9.35 39.11 -12.56
C GLY A 762 -8.41 39.47 -13.71
N LEU A 763 -7.45 38.58 -14.02
CA LEU A 763 -6.49 38.77 -15.12
C LEU A 763 -7.15 38.76 -16.50
N GLU A 764 -8.22 37.98 -16.68
CA GLU A 764 -8.99 37.97 -17.93
C GLU A 764 -9.86 39.23 -18.08
N GLY A 765 -10.41 39.75 -16.98
CA GLY A 765 -11.18 40.99 -16.96
C GLY A 765 -10.36 42.25 -17.29
N GLU A 766 -9.10 42.33 -16.84
CA GLU A 766 -8.21 43.48 -17.13
C GLU A 766 -7.89 43.62 -18.63
N LYS A 767 -7.71 42.49 -19.33
CA LYS A 767 -7.49 42.48 -20.80
C LYS A 767 -8.71 42.92 -21.60
N GLU A 768 -9.93 42.60 -21.14
CA GLU A 768 -11.17 43.05 -21.78
C GLU A 768 -11.42 44.55 -21.60
N THR A 769 -10.85 45.17 -20.56
CA THR A 769 -10.87 46.62 -20.37
C THR A 769 -9.83 47.35 -21.20
N GLU A 770 -8.59 46.85 -21.31
CA GLU A 770 -7.54 47.45 -22.14
C GLU A 770 -7.90 47.42 -23.64
N THR A 771 -8.44 46.30 -24.14
CA THR A 771 -8.88 46.19 -25.55
C THR A 771 -10.06 47.09 -25.90
N LYS A 772 -10.85 47.55 -24.92
CA LYS A 772 -11.93 48.53 -25.12
C LYS A 772 -11.45 49.98 -25.08
N GLU A 773 -10.32 50.28 -24.44
CA GLU A 773 -9.72 51.61 -24.42
C GLU A 773 -8.83 51.88 -25.64
N GLU A 774 -8.10 50.88 -26.16
CA GLU A 774 -7.33 51.02 -27.41
C GLU A 774 -8.19 51.08 -28.67
N GLY A 775 -9.48 50.69 -28.56
CA GLY A 775 -10.46 50.75 -29.65
C GLY A 775 -11.27 52.06 -29.74
N LYS A 776 -10.92 53.10 -28.96
CA LYS A 776 -11.63 54.40 -28.93
C LYS A 776 -10.87 55.54 -29.57
#